data_AF-A0AAW6Y6H7-F1
#
_entry.id   AF-A0AAW6Y6H7-F1
#
_cell.length_a   1.000
_cell.length_b   1.000
_cell.length_c   1.000
_cell.angle_alpha   90.00
_cell.angle_beta   90.00
_cell.angle_gamma   90.00
#
_symmetry.space_group_name_H-M   'P 1'
#
loop_
_entity.id
_entity.type
_entity.pdbx_description
1 polymer ?
#
loop_
_entity_poly.entity_id
_entity_poly.type
_entity_poly.pdbx_seq_one_letter_code
_entity_poly.pdbx_strand_id
1 'polypeptide(L)'
;MTSKLDQAVLAITDAVVAAKEESAKAKKLAENPNVTASLDEEGRLKLNDNTSDIHLITPAKVSEAVGNAFADVKTPSLIITEQAKFEGKQIEAAAKIAIEKGKFYIEDALTPELRKKVYDGWYKNNPSKKDALNIVRLIQAWYDRLPSNVFISSRGGFFPVTKNTGYKPEYYGADGRQISVGGMMLTVNGQQPCITFHHSVFNVYDFSLAEFCVEEMGQDVFHLCDKSEGNTILHGGKSITRAYKDYGYISGMADPDKRWIPHIDGWTREKPHIGTGMALKGTAEAGFNTTTLSHDVARYMNNSADTSGVQQPEGYTREKIRQLHIDESSQRYRSVGGYWNSDGLSQFPQDDGTVAPTFGLWRGGQVWSRGYGWRLFDCRGTEIRYFDVRGFTGGAVIAGLHGSPSGEDVGAGEVAKAYEKGMVAVNTRITGGYFNHNYTCGVEAVRVSGYELCGIFAPDSVVGHPDAHLEHVRGWNNSIVSLDPGYQQCTSRYLPMDNLFIHDNVFGFGKRKVMDIHTGNNVKIVNNSGRAMYYGISTVIEEVFAATDGRASKIADPYSFYYQDSNIEITGNTIVSGNIGIHPINGALGVLSRRNQKKWWLRCRQLINDNTVYAPRGLQCNYGHNHFLIERNQFTFALPFGDFYGMRYVSGFAVTNGGSGYTTAPKVIITGGGAEAFGAEGEAVVKDGKVTEIKLRRIGSRYDTPPTVTLEGGGGTGATATATVNTSTYGMSVGAEARYGTMLAAQIRGNYIQNSPDGNFMRQMIIGKLRGSSIVGNHCDITPYKNAEQGKTEVGQPYTVDTVKYRNGLLSAGFYPIGELDNCTVAENYMHNQLTDTVEVWTGARNHKNTQTTDYAATMMQAKLTDLEAEITKLKASTAGKASETVTQPTPETVVPKADSTTHKAEPEQPTSTANEQPTPAATETSIKFTFNGLESSATEAVGSNSEARLTSVINALRAGEPEGWTGAFGEEGNIRYMKAQAGENGRGHRYIESSGVSAATGTPTTVIMPFKLEKGGTPGAAFILLPMTGESPAVGGVTATHGENGFTLRMPENATVDGKVNRVGNTYAYGEWHIAVVPWNTAFDKIRIGTSHVANTGRTVRIGAGFEIVQGDVSKAANKGAALMTGFGIAAA
;
A
#
# COMPACT_ATOMS: atom_id res chain seq x y z
N MET A 1 41.88 71.02 37.22
CA MET A 1 42.01 69.88 36.30
C MET A 1 43.45 69.82 35.84
N THR A 2 44.08 68.65 35.94
CA THR A 2 45.21 68.22 35.11
C THR A 2 44.87 66.78 34.71
N SER A 3 45.24 66.36 33.51
CA SER A 3 44.87 65.05 33.01
C SER A 3 45.72 63.95 33.64
N LYS A 4 45.25 62.70 33.57
CA LYS A 4 46.06 61.52 33.94
C LYS A 4 47.34 61.39 33.08
N LEU A 5 47.35 61.99 31.88
CA LEU A 5 48.51 62.04 31.01
C LEU A 5 49.57 63.01 31.56
N ASP A 6 49.16 64.20 32.01
CA ASP A 6 50.07 65.21 32.58
C ASP A 6 50.76 64.68 33.85
N GLN A 7 50.02 63.96 34.70
CA GLN A 7 50.56 63.30 35.89
C GLN A 7 51.57 62.19 35.54
N ALA A 8 51.32 61.43 34.47
CA ALA A 8 52.25 60.39 34.01
C ALA A 8 53.52 61.00 33.39
N VAL A 9 53.40 62.10 32.63
CA VAL A 9 54.54 62.81 32.04
C VAL A 9 55.44 63.42 33.11
N LEU A 10 54.87 64.00 34.18
CA LEU A 10 55.63 64.46 35.35
C LEU A 10 56.41 63.31 36.01
N ALA A 11 55.73 62.22 36.38
CA ALA A 11 56.37 61.08 37.04
C ALA A 11 57.50 60.44 36.20
N ILE A 12 57.35 60.36 34.87
CA ILE A 12 58.41 59.90 33.97
C ILE A 12 59.57 60.90 33.90
N THR A 13 59.29 62.21 33.92
CA THR A 13 60.33 63.26 33.91
C THR A 13 61.18 63.20 35.17
N ASP A 14 60.55 63.09 36.35
CA ASP A 14 61.23 63.01 37.64
C ASP A 14 62.13 61.75 37.73
N ALA A 15 61.63 60.61 37.27
CA ALA A 15 62.41 59.36 37.19
C ALA A 15 63.63 59.48 36.26
N VAL A 16 63.49 60.16 35.11
CA VAL A 16 64.60 60.41 34.17
C VAL A 16 65.64 61.38 34.73
N VAL A 17 65.25 62.34 35.58
CA VAL A 17 66.18 63.21 36.31
C VAL A 17 66.95 62.41 37.37
N ALA A 18 66.25 61.63 38.19
CA ALA A 18 66.87 60.79 39.23
C ALA A 18 67.91 59.81 38.64
N ALA A 19 67.55 59.09 37.57
CA ALA A 19 68.45 58.16 36.89
C ALA A 19 69.71 58.83 36.30
N LYS A 20 69.59 60.09 35.84
CA LYS A 20 70.75 60.88 35.36
C LYS A 20 71.65 61.32 36.52
N GLU A 21 71.09 61.68 37.67
CA GLU A 21 71.89 61.98 38.85
C GLU A 21 72.63 60.75 39.39
N GLU A 22 71.96 59.59 39.48
CA GLU A 22 72.62 58.35 39.92
C GLU A 22 73.71 57.91 38.93
N SER A 23 73.47 58.02 37.62
CA SER A 23 74.49 57.77 36.61
C SER A 23 75.71 58.69 36.77
N ALA A 24 75.49 59.99 37.05
CA ALA A 24 76.57 60.95 37.30
C ALA A 24 77.33 60.67 38.62
N LYS A 25 76.63 60.23 39.68
CA LYS A 25 77.22 59.84 40.97
C LYS A 25 78.06 58.57 40.82
N ALA A 26 77.54 57.55 40.15
CA ALA A 26 78.27 56.30 39.85
C ALA A 26 79.52 56.56 38.99
N LYS A 27 79.42 57.42 37.98
CA LYS A 27 80.55 57.76 37.11
C LYS A 27 81.69 58.50 37.85
N LYS A 28 81.35 59.34 38.83
CA LYS A 28 82.34 59.95 39.75
C LYS A 28 82.93 58.98 40.78
N LEU A 29 82.24 57.89 41.11
CA LEU A 29 82.72 56.90 42.08
C LEU A 29 83.75 55.93 41.47
N ALA A 30 83.66 55.68 40.15
CA ALA A 30 84.53 54.77 39.41
C ALA A 30 85.95 55.31 39.14
N GLU A 31 86.24 56.58 39.44
CA GLU A 31 87.52 57.24 39.11
C GLU A 31 88.53 57.25 40.29
N ASN A 32 88.27 56.51 41.38
CA ASN A 32 89.13 56.47 42.58
C ASN A 32 89.88 55.12 42.72
N PRO A 33 91.22 55.08 42.57
CA PRO A 33 91.95 53.83 42.25
C PRO A 33 92.35 52.91 43.42
N ASN A 34 91.95 53.17 44.67
CA ASN A 34 92.46 52.47 45.87
C ASN A 34 91.41 51.66 46.67
N VAL A 35 90.65 50.79 46.00
CA VAL A 35 89.84 49.76 46.67
C VAL A 35 90.05 48.40 46.00
N THR A 36 90.60 47.44 46.74
CA THR A 36 90.69 46.03 46.33
C THR A 36 89.50 45.25 46.88
N ALA A 37 88.75 44.61 45.99
CA ALA A 37 87.61 43.76 46.31
C ALA A 37 87.94 42.28 46.09
N SER A 38 87.52 41.43 47.02
CA SER A 38 87.73 39.98 46.97
C SER A 38 86.54 39.24 47.59
N LEU A 39 86.56 37.91 47.58
CA LEU A 39 85.55 37.04 48.19
C LEU A 39 86.22 36.12 49.22
N ASP A 40 85.55 35.84 50.33
CA ASP A 40 85.91 34.72 51.22
C ASP A 40 85.26 33.39 50.77
N GLU A 41 85.60 32.29 51.45
CA GLU A 41 85.15 30.94 51.10
C GLU A 41 83.63 30.77 51.30
N GLU A 42 83.01 31.54 52.19
CA GLU A 42 81.55 31.64 52.29
C GLU A 42 80.90 32.48 51.17
N GLY A 43 81.68 33.22 50.37
CA GLY A 43 81.19 34.03 49.25
C GLY A 43 80.72 35.43 49.65
N ARG A 44 81.24 35.99 50.75
CA ARG A 44 80.98 37.37 51.17
C ARG A 44 81.96 38.33 50.52
N LEU A 45 81.50 39.53 50.20
CA LEU A 45 82.34 40.59 49.65
C LEU A 45 83.29 41.12 50.73
N LYS A 46 84.59 40.92 50.50
CA LYS A 46 85.67 41.62 51.20
C LYS A 46 86.03 42.90 50.46
N LEU A 47 86.18 43.99 51.20
CA LEU A 47 86.70 45.27 50.70
C LEU A 47 87.87 45.68 51.58
N ASN A 48 89.08 45.73 51.00
CA ASN A 48 90.33 45.96 51.71
C ASN A 48 90.43 45.05 52.97
N ASP A 49 90.35 43.74 52.72
CA ASP A 49 90.38 42.60 53.66
C ASP A 49 89.31 42.51 54.76
N ASN A 50 88.49 43.54 54.96
CA ASN A 50 87.33 43.47 55.85
C ASN A 50 86.16 42.76 55.15
N THR A 51 85.71 41.63 55.70
CA THR A 51 84.48 40.94 55.26
C THR A 51 83.26 41.79 55.59
N SER A 52 82.36 41.99 54.62
CA SER A 52 81.05 42.60 54.82
C SER A 52 79.94 41.56 54.92
N ASP A 53 78.78 41.93 55.45
CA ASP A 53 77.58 41.08 55.46
C ASP A 53 76.99 40.83 54.06
N ILE A 54 77.52 41.49 53.01
CA ILE A 54 77.06 41.36 51.63
C ILE A 54 77.54 40.04 51.05
N HIS A 55 76.68 39.02 51.11
CA HIS A 55 76.89 37.73 50.45
C HIS A 55 76.62 37.89 48.95
N LEU A 56 77.61 37.58 48.11
CA LEU A 56 77.47 37.63 46.65
C LEU A 56 77.21 36.23 46.10
N ILE A 57 76.18 36.12 45.27
CA ILE A 57 75.74 34.86 44.67
C ILE A 57 76.74 34.47 43.56
N THR A 58 77.68 33.58 43.89
CA THR A 58 78.70 33.11 42.94
C THR A 58 78.14 32.05 41.97
N PRO A 59 78.65 31.93 40.74
CA PRO A 59 78.18 30.91 39.79
C PRO A 59 78.30 29.47 40.32
N ALA A 60 79.28 29.19 41.17
CA ALA A 60 79.41 27.91 41.86
C ALA A 60 78.23 27.64 42.80
N LYS A 61 77.85 28.60 43.66
CA LYS A 61 76.70 28.47 44.56
C LYS A 61 75.35 28.51 43.82
N VAL A 62 75.27 29.15 42.65
CA VAL A 62 74.12 28.98 41.74
C VAL A 62 74.05 27.55 41.22
N SER A 63 75.16 27.01 40.70
CA SER A 63 75.20 25.63 40.18
C SER A 63 74.93 24.58 41.27
N GLU A 64 75.35 24.84 42.51
CA GLU A 64 75.06 24.01 43.68
C GLU A 64 73.60 24.11 44.12
N ALA A 65 73.03 25.32 44.22
CA ALA A 65 71.63 25.52 44.57
C ALA A 65 70.67 24.99 43.50
N VAL A 66 71.00 25.16 42.22
CA VAL A 66 70.27 24.59 41.08
C VAL A 66 70.43 23.07 41.05
N GLY A 67 71.64 22.55 41.31
CA GLY A 67 71.89 21.11 41.45
C GLY A 67 71.03 20.50 42.56
N ASN A 68 70.99 21.11 43.74
CA ASN A 68 70.16 20.69 44.86
C ASN A 68 68.65 20.81 44.56
N ALA A 69 68.22 21.86 43.85
CA ALA A 69 66.84 22.01 43.42
C ALA A 69 66.40 20.88 42.45
N PHE A 70 67.28 20.45 41.54
CA PHE A 70 67.03 19.30 40.65
C PHE A 70 67.28 17.94 41.33
N ALA A 71 67.96 17.89 42.47
CA ALA A 71 68.24 16.65 43.22
C ALA A 71 67.12 16.23 44.18
N ASP A 72 66.24 17.14 44.62
CA ASP A 72 65.00 16.71 45.29
C ASP A 72 64.11 15.97 44.29
N VAL A 73 63.87 14.69 44.56
CA VAL A 73 63.03 13.76 43.78
C VAL A 73 61.60 14.30 43.58
N LYS A 74 61.14 15.21 44.45
CA LYS A 74 59.86 15.89 44.31
C LYS A 74 59.87 17.06 43.35
N THR A 75 61.00 17.74 43.08
CA THR A 75 61.01 18.92 42.21
C THR A 75 60.61 18.60 40.76
N PRO A 76 61.14 17.56 40.08
CA PRO A 76 60.65 17.17 38.76
C PRO A 76 59.16 16.80 38.79
N SER A 77 58.71 16.11 39.85
CA SER A 77 57.31 15.71 40.02
C SER A 77 56.38 16.91 40.25
N LEU A 78 56.82 17.93 40.98
CA LEU A 78 56.08 19.17 41.25
C LEU A 78 56.09 20.10 40.04
N ILE A 79 57.21 20.22 39.31
CA ILE A 79 57.26 20.94 38.04
C ILE A 79 56.34 20.25 37.03
N ILE A 80 56.40 18.93 36.87
CA ILE A 80 55.46 18.18 36.01
C ILE A 80 54.02 18.33 36.50
N THR A 81 53.77 18.43 37.82
CA THR A 81 52.39 18.62 38.35
C THR A 81 51.86 20.03 38.11
N GLU A 82 52.64 21.09 38.35
CA GLU A 82 52.21 22.47 38.07
C GLU A 82 52.26 22.79 36.58
N GLN A 83 53.14 22.15 35.80
CA GLN A 83 53.12 22.20 34.34
C GLN A 83 51.91 21.43 33.80
N ALA A 84 51.57 20.24 34.30
CA ALA A 84 50.33 19.54 33.93
C ALA A 84 49.06 20.25 34.45
N LYS A 85 49.14 21.09 35.49
CA LYS A 85 48.06 22.02 35.88
C LYS A 85 48.06 23.31 35.06
N PHE A 86 49.19 23.76 34.53
CA PHE A 86 49.28 24.96 33.69
C PHE A 86 48.88 24.64 32.26
N GLU A 87 49.43 23.58 31.67
CA GLU A 87 48.94 22.90 30.47
C GLU A 87 47.51 22.42 30.70
N GLY A 88 47.18 21.83 31.85
CA GLY A 88 45.80 21.45 32.20
C GLY A 88 44.84 22.65 32.23
N LYS A 89 45.25 23.79 32.80
CA LYS A 89 44.48 25.05 32.76
C LYS A 89 44.55 25.74 31.40
N GLN A 90 45.58 25.54 30.59
CA GLN A 90 45.64 26.01 29.21
C GLN A 90 44.85 25.10 28.27
N ILE A 91 44.62 23.84 28.62
CA ILE A 91 43.77 22.89 27.89
C ILE A 91 42.33 23.07 28.36
N GLU A 92 42.04 23.27 29.64
CA GLU A 92 40.72 23.73 30.09
C GLU A 92 40.41 25.11 29.51
N ALA A 93 41.33 26.08 29.58
CA ALA A 93 41.11 27.40 28.98
C ALA A 93 41.05 27.33 27.45
N ALA A 94 41.89 26.56 26.75
CA ALA A 94 41.82 26.46 25.28
C ALA A 94 40.68 25.58 24.79
N ALA A 95 40.25 24.54 25.52
CA ALA A 95 39.04 23.79 25.20
C ALA A 95 37.79 24.61 25.49
N LYS A 96 37.74 25.31 26.64
CA LYS A 96 36.67 26.26 26.95
C LYS A 96 36.64 27.41 25.95
N ILE A 97 37.78 27.99 25.59
CA ILE A 97 37.90 29.03 24.56
C ILE A 97 37.65 28.47 23.15
N ALA A 98 37.89 27.19 22.84
CA ALA A 98 37.51 26.59 21.56
C ALA A 98 35.99 26.33 21.48
N ILE A 99 35.40 25.84 22.58
CA ILE A 99 33.94 25.65 22.72
C ILE A 99 33.22 27.00 22.73
N GLU A 100 33.79 28.04 23.35
CA GLU A 100 33.21 29.39 23.42
C GLU A 100 33.50 30.24 22.16
N LYS A 101 34.66 30.10 21.48
CA LYS A 101 34.90 30.74 20.17
C LYS A 101 34.15 30.05 19.02
N GLY A 102 33.84 28.77 19.18
CA GLY A 102 33.08 27.99 18.19
C GLY A 102 31.56 28.12 18.32
N LYS A 103 31.03 28.61 19.44
CA LYS A 103 29.57 28.63 19.70
C LYS A 103 28.95 30.03 19.56
N PHE A 104 28.00 30.13 18.64
CA PHE A 104 27.32 31.34 18.21
C PHE A 104 25.81 31.25 18.46
N TYR A 105 25.19 32.35 18.89
CA TYR A 105 23.78 32.39 19.28
C TYR A 105 22.98 33.39 18.44
N ILE A 106 21.85 32.95 17.84
CA ILE A 106 21.05 33.77 16.92
C ILE A 106 20.49 35.05 17.56
N GLU A 107 20.34 35.09 18.89
CA GLU A 107 19.92 36.29 19.60
C GLU A 107 20.97 37.41 19.57
N ASP A 108 22.25 37.07 19.37
CA ASP A 108 23.34 38.05 19.36
C ASP A 108 23.31 38.95 18.14
N ALA A 109 22.62 38.53 17.07
CA ALA A 109 22.28 39.33 15.91
C ALA A 109 21.29 40.48 16.22
N LEU A 110 20.44 40.31 17.24
CA LEU A 110 19.28 41.18 17.48
C LEU A 110 19.64 42.44 18.29
N THR A 111 18.90 43.53 18.07
CA THR A 111 18.98 44.71 18.96
C THR A 111 18.48 44.36 20.37
N PRO A 112 18.90 45.09 21.43
CA PRO A 112 18.46 44.80 22.80
C PRO A 112 16.93 44.78 22.99
N GLU A 113 16.20 45.64 22.27
CA GLU A 113 14.73 45.69 22.30
C GLU A 113 14.11 44.44 21.66
N LEU A 114 14.52 44.09 20.44
CA LEU A 114 14.01 42.91 19.72
C LEU A 114 14.36 41.62 20.47
N ARG A 115 15.59 41.53 20.98
CA ARG A 115 16.06 40.42 21.83
C ARG A 115 15.18 40.27 23.07
N LYS A 116 14.83 41.37 23.75
CA LYS A 116 13.93 41.33 24.90
C LYS A 116 12.53 40.83 24.50
N LYS A 117 11.94 41.37 23.43
CA LYS A 117 10.61 40.92 22.93
C LYS A 117 10.59 39.43 22.56
N VAL A 118 11.68 38.90 22.01
CA VAL A 118 11.85 37.46 21.71
C VAL A 118 11.92 36.63 23.00
N TYR A 119 12.77 37.00 23.97
CA TYR A 119 12.88 36.29 25.26
C TYR A 119 11.59 36.35 26.10
N ASP A 120 10.94 37.52 26.16
CA ASP A 120 9.65 37.72 26.85
C ASP A 120 8.50 36.92 26.20
N GLY A 121 8.70 36.37 24.98
CA GLY A 121 7.65 35.74 24.19
C GLY A 121 6.59 36.74 23.67
N TRP A 122 6.90 38.04 23.63
CA TRP A 122 5.95 39.13 23.36
C TRP A 122 5.18 38.95 22.05
N TYR A 123 5.86 38.48 21.00
CA TYR A 123 5.28 38.23 19.68
C TYR A 123 4.30 37.04 19.63
N LYS A 124 4.12 36.27 20.73
CA LYS A 124 3.05 35.26 20.83
C LYS A 124 1.67 35.92 20.70
N ASN A 125 1.50 37.09 21.29
CA ASN A 125 0.22 37.82 21.33
C ASN A 125 0.24 39.12 20.52
N ASN A 126 1.42 39.56 20.06
CA ASN A 126 1.62 40.82 19.34
C ASN A 126 2.36 40.57 18.00
N PRO A 127 1.70 40.01 16.97
CA PRO A 127 2.33 39.76 15.67
C PRO A 127 2.78 41.07 15.00
N SER A 128 3.97 41.07 14.39
CA SER A 128 4.50 42.22 13.63
C SER A 128 5.36 41.74 12.47
N LYS A 129 4.81 41.78 11.25
CA LYS A 129 5.56 41.45 10.01
C LYS A 129 6.79 42.36 9.82
N LYS A 130 6.72 43.62 10.27
CA LYS A 130 7.84 44.58 10.25
C LYS A 130 8.99 44.13 11.15
N ASP A 131 8.69 43.75 12.39
CA ASP A 131 9.71 43.27 13.34
C ASP A 131 10.25 41.91 12.88
N ALA A 132 9.38 41.01 12.40
CA ALA A 132 9.75 39.70 11.86
C ALA A 132 10.77 39.81 10.72
N LEU A 133 10.52 40.67 9.72
CA LEU A 133 11.45 40.91 8.61
C LEU A 133 12.77 41.55 9.09
N ASN A 134 12.72 42.39 10.11
CA ASN A 134 13.92 43.00 10.70
C ASN A 134 14.77 41.96 11.47
N ILE A 135 14.13 41.12 12.29
CA ILE A 135 14.74 40.00 13.02
C ILE A 135 15.40 39.03 12.03
N VAL A 136 14.68 38.63 10.98
CA VAL A 136 15.19 37.79 9.89
C VAL A 136 16.42 38.39 9.21
N ARG A 137 16.35 39.67 8.82
CA ARG A 137 17.48 40.36 8.16
C ARG A 137 18.70 40.51 9.06
N LEU A 138 18.51 40.76 10.35
CA LEU A 138 19.58 40.80 11.34
C LEU A 138 20.26 39.44 11.50
N ILE A 139 19.47 38.36 11.65
CA ILE A 139 19.99 36.99 11.75
C ILE A 139 20.74 36.59 10.48
N GLN A 140 20.20 36.90 9.29
CA GLN A 140 20.88 36.60 8.02
C GLN A 140 22.19 37.37 7.87
N ALA A 141 22.19 38.69 8.10
CA ALA A 141 23.39 39.52 8.05
C ALA A 141 24.40 39.21 9.18
N TRP A 142 24.02 38.41 10.18
CA TRP A 142 24.92 37.84 11.19
C TRP A 142 25.50 36.49 10.72
N TYR A 143 24.65 35.58 10.22
CA TYR A 143 25.08 34.29 9.66
C TYR A 143 26.06 34.46 8.49
N ASP A 144 25.80 35.41 7.59
CA ASP A 144 26.62 35.72 6.42
C ASP A 144 28.05 36.25 6.76
N ARG A 145 28.37 36.38 8.06
CA ARG A 145 29.69 36.75 8.58
C ARG A 145 30.33 35.69 9.49
N LEU A 146 29.67 34.55 9.71
CA LEU A 146 30.24 33.46 10.50
C LEU A 146 31.23 32.62 9.67
N PRO A 147 32.31 32.09 10.26
CA PRO A 147 33.15 31.09 9.61
C PRO A 147 32.44 29.73 9.57
N SER A 148 32.92 28.83 8.71
CA SER A 148 32.55 27.41 8.69
C SER A 148 33.04 26.66 9.93
N ASN A 149 32.54 25.44 10.16
CA ASN A 149 32.86 24.56 11.28
C ASN A 149 32.56 25.20 12.66
N VAL A 150 31.36 25.77 12.80
CA VAL A 150 30.86 26.41 14.03
C VAL A 150 29.58 25.77 14.57
N PHE A 151 29.35 25.94 15.87
CA PHE A 151 28.13 25.54 16.57
C PHE A 151 27.16 26.73 16.65
N ILE A 152 26.07 26.69 15.88
CA ILE A 152 25.03 27.72 15.82
C ILE A 152 23.84 27.29 16.70
N SER A 153 23.37 28.18 17.57
CA SER A 153 22.42 27.83 18.61
C SER A 153 21.48 28.98 19.00
N SER A 154 20.63 28.73 19.99
CA SER A 154 19.71 29.71 20.57
C SER A 154 19.72 29.56 22.10
N ARG A 155 19.63 30.68 22.81
CA ARG A 155 19.38 30.72 24.26
C ARG A 155 17.87 30.61 24.59
N GLY A 156 17.03 30.73 23.56
CA GLY A 156 15.61 30.44 23.56
C GLY A 156 14.73 31.66 23.34
N GLY A 157 13.41 31.44 23.37
CA GLY A 157 12.41 32.48 23.16
C GLY A 157 11.59 32.28 21.89
N PHE A 158 10.78 33.28 21.54
CA PHE A 158 9.83 33.22 20.44
C PHE A 158 10.20 34.19 19.31
N PHE A 159 10.62 33.65 18.18
CA PHE A 159 11.07 34.38 17.01
C PHE A 159 9.92 34.48 15.98
N PRO A 160 9.33 35.67 15.76
CA PRO A 160 8.46 35.88 14.61
C PRO A 160 9.34 35.91 13.35
N VAL A 161 8.94 35.19 12.31
CA VAL A 161 9.70 35.11 11.04
C VAL A 161 8.77 35.24 9.83
N THR A 162 9.31 35.80 8.75
CA THR A 162 8.66 35.96 7.44
C THR A 162 9.74 35.97 6.37
N LYS A 163 9.34 35.66 5.14
CA LYS A 163 10.16 35.69 3.92
C LYS A 163 11.15 36.87 3.88
N ASN A 164 12.44 36.57 3.68
CA ASN A 164 13.51 37.57 3.67
C ASN A 164 13.58 38.38 2.36
N THR A 165 12.49 39.06 1.98
CA THR A 165 12.31 39.65 0.65
C THR A 165 13.47 40.57 0.24
N GLY A 166 14.00 40.33 -0.97
CA GLY A 166 15.21 40.98 -1.51
C GLY A 166 16.55 40.28 -1.17
N TYR A 167 16.55 39.17 -0.43
CA TYR A 167 17.78 38.43 -0.13
C TYR A 167 18.24 37.53 -1.29
N LYS A 168 19.52 37.65 -1.66
CA LYS A 168 20.19 36.90 -2.74
C LYS A 168 19.36 36.72 -4.02
N PRO A 169 18.91 37.81 -4.70
CA PRO A 169 18.15 37.73 -5.94
C PRO A 169 18.94 37.09 -7.10
N GLU A 170 20.27 37.01 -7.00
CA GLU A 170 21.12 36.26 -7.93
C GLU A 170 20.97 34.74 -7.83
N TYR A 171 20.50 34.23 -6.69
CA TYR A 171 20.32 32.81 -6.39
C TYR A 171 18.84 32.41 -6.34
N TYR A 172 18.04 33.16 -5.59
CA TYR A 172 16.59 32.93 -5.44
C TYR A 172 15.74 33.57 -6.55
N GLY A 173 16.37 34.28 -7.48
CA GLY A 173 15.70 35.05 -8.53
C GLY A 173 15.21 36.42 -8.05
N ALA A 174 15.15 37.38 -8.97
CA ALA A 174 14.63 38.72 -8.68
C ALA A 174 13.11 38.73 -8.44
N ASP A 175 12.62 39.75 -7.74
CA ASP A 175 11.19 39.99 -7.57
C ASP A 175 10.52 40.48 -8.89
N GLY A 176 9.21 40.26 -9.04
CA GLY A 176 8.41 40.82 -10.16
C GLY A 176 8.57 40.19 -11.56
N ARG A 177 9.32 39.09 -11.71
CA ARG A 177 9.58 38.46 -13.03
C ARG A 177 8.30 37.96 -13.69
N GLN A 178 8.13 38.21 -14.98
CA GLN A 178 6.97 37.72 -15.75
C GLN A 178 7.31 36.39 -16.43
N ILE A 179 6.63 35.31 -16.05
CA ILE A 179 6.87 33.96 -16.59
C ILE A 179 5.63 33.44 -17.30
N SER A 180 5.78 33.07 -18.58
CA SER A 180 4.75 32.43 -19.40
C SER A 180 5.03 30.94 -19.55
N VAL A 181 4.22 30.08 -18.93
CA VAL A 181 4.24 28.62 -19.15
C VAL A 181 2.81 28.09 -19.12
N GLY A 182 2.52 27.06 -19.92
CA GLY A 182 1.19 26.42 -19.96
C GLY A 182 0.06 27.28 -20.53
N GLY A 183 0.36 28.47 -21.08
CA GLY A 183 -0.63 29.47 -21.49
C GLY A 183 -1.06 30.44 -20.38
N MET A 184 -0.41 30.39 -19.21
CA MET A 184 -0.65 31.29 -18.08
C MET A 184 0.57 32.22 -17.87
N MET A 185 0.30 33.53 -17.76
CA MET A 185 1.26 34.51 -17.26
C MET A 185 1.19 34.55 -15.74
N LEU A 186 2.33 34.44 -15.06
CA LEU A 186 2.46 34.64 -13.61
C LEU A 186 3.56 35.65 -13.30
N THR A 187 3.30 36.51 -12.32
CA THR A 187 4.34 37.28 -11.63
C THR A 187 5.04 36.36 -10.64
N VAL A 188 6.34 36.15 -10.81
CA VAL A 188 7.16 35.26 -9.98
C VAL A 188 8.24 36.06 -9.27
N ASN A 189 8.11 36.11 -7.96
CA ASN A 189 9.04 36.81 -7.08
C ASN A 189 10.27 35.95 -6.74
N GLY A 190 11.18 36.45 -5.91
CA GLY A 190 12.27 35.65 -5.37
C GLY A 190 11.77 34.52 -4.47
N GLN A 191 12.49 33.41 -4.41
CA GLN A 191 12.10 32.17 -3.71
C GLN A 191 12.71 31.99 -2.31
N GLN A 192 13.33 33.03 -1.76
CA GLN A 192 13.96 33.03 -0.45
C GLN A 192 12.99 32.55 0.67
N PRO A 193 13.50 31.82 1.68
CA PRO A 193 12.76 31.42 2.88
C PRO A 193 12.69 32.58 3.88
N CYS A 194 12.30 32.28 5.13
CA CYS A 194 12.61 33.12 6.27
C CYS A 194 14.14 33.23 6.49
N ILE A 195 14.87 32.13 6.72
CA ILE A 195 16.31 32.14 7.01
C ILE A 195 17.05 31.17 6.09
N THR A 196 18.18 31.60 5.51
CA THR A 196 19.01 30.80 4.60
C THR A 196 20.37 30.49 5.21
N PHE A 197 20.66 29.21 5.38
CA PHE A 197 22.00 28.69 5.63
C PHE A 197 22.63 28.26 4.30
N HIS A 198 23.08 29.24 3.52
CA HIS A 198 23.86 29.03 2.29
C HIS A 198 25.32 28.72 2.65
N HIS A 199 25.99 27.95 1.79
CA HIS A 199 27.40 27.58 1.88
C HIS A 199 27.84 27.12 3.29
N SER A 200 26.97 26.36 3.96
CA SER A 200 27.19 25.88 5.31
C SER A 200 28.08 24.64 5.27
N VAL A 201 29.22 24.69 5.95
CA VAL A 201 30.26 23.65 5.87
C VAL A 201 30.68 23.23 7.28
N PHE A 202 30.48 21.96 7.60
CA PHE A 202 30.72 21.31 8.90
C PHE A 202 30.08 22.00 10.11
N ASN A 203 29.00 22.76 9.91
CA ASN A 203 28.32 23.49 10.98
C ASN A 203 27.38 22.57 11.78
N VAL A 204 27.30 22.84 13.08
CA VAL A 204 26.41 22.12 14.02
C VAL A 204 25.29 23.06 14.45
N TYR A 205 24.04 22.64 14.37
CA TYR A 205 22.85 23.45 14.71
C TYR A 205 22.09 22.86 15.90
N ASP A 206 21.84 23.67 16.92
CA ASP A 206 21.00 23.31 18.06
C ASP A 206 20.09 24.47 18.48
N PHE A 207 18.85 24.41 17.99
CA PHE A 207 17.78 25.34 18.31
C PHE A 207 16.75 24.73 19.29
N SER A 208 17.14 23.76 20.13
CA SER A 208 16.27 23.09 21.11
C SER A 208 15.44 24.02 22.01
N LEU A 209 15.95 25.22 22.29
CA LEU A 209 15.28 26.22 23.12
C LEU A 209 14.40 27.23 22.35
N ALA A 210 14.42 27.21 21.01
CA ALA A 210 13.80 28.23 20.17
C ALA A 210 12.42 27.82 19.63
N GLU A 211 11.47 28.76 19.66
CA GLU A 211 10.17 28.67 19.00
C GLU A 211 10.08 29.68 17.85
N PHE A 212 10.07 29.19 16.60
CA PHE A 212 9.96 30.00 15.39
C PHE A 212 8.52 30.02 14.89
N CYS A 213 7.95 31.20 14.70
CA CYS A 213 6.57 31.40 14.25
C CYS A 213 6.53 32.13 12.92
N VAL A 214 6.18 31.41 11.85
CA VAL A 214 6.02 31.96 10.50
C VAL A 214 4.73 32.78 10.45
N GLU A 215 4.84 34.08 10.19
CA GLU A 215 3.70 35.02 10.23
C GLU A 215 2.68 34.83 9.09
N GLU A 216 3.01 34.03 8.08
CA GLU A 216 2.23 33.83 6.84
C GLU A 216 2.30 32.36 6.40
N MET A 217 1.21 31.80 5.87
CA MET A 217 1.25 30.42 5.36
C MET A 217 2.05 30.32 4.05
N GLY A 218 2.55 29.12 3.72
CA GLY A 218 3.26 28.87 2.46
C GLY A 218 4.73 29.31 2.41
N GLN A 219 5.36 29.61 3.55
CA GLN A 219 6.79 29.96 3.67
C GLN A 219 7.57 28.93 4.51
N ASP A 220 8.83 28.72 4.15
CA ASP A 220 9.81 27.87 4.82
C ASP A 220 10.52 28.62 5.94
N VAL A 221 10.80 27.97 7.08
CA VAL A 221 11.61 28.59 8.14
C VAL A 221 13.08 28.62 7.75
N PHE A 222 13.63 27.45 7.38
CA PHE A 222 15.05 27.29 7.08
C PHE A 222 15.31 26.63 5.72
N HIS A 223 16.22 27.20 4.94
CA HIS A 223 16.94 26.49 3.89
C HIS A 223 18.36 26.14 4.37
N LEU A 224 18.85 24.94 4.05
CA LEU A 224 20.27 24.57 4.10
C LEU A 224 20.73 24.19 2.69
N CYS A 225 21.53 25.04 2.05
CA CYS A 225 21.77 24.95 0.61
C CYS A 225 23.06 25.64 0.09
N ASP A 226 23.17 25.79 -1.23
CA ASP A 226 24.32 26.39 -1.95
C ASP A 226 25.65 25.72 -1.59
N LYS A 227 25.82 24.48 -2.08
CA LYS A 227 27.01 23.62 -1.87
C LYS A 227 27.36 23.43 -0.40
N SER A 228 26.35 23.17 0.44
CA SER A 228 26.52 22.91 1.87
C SER A 228 27.04 21.48 2.12
N GLU A 229 27.99 21.28 3.03
CA GLU A 229 28.61 19.97 3.27
C GLU A 229 28.79 19.63 4.77
N GLY A 230 28.50 18.39 5.14
CA GLY A 230 28.88 17.79 6.44
C GLY A 230 28.19 18.37 7.68
N ASN A 231 27.03 19.01 7.52
CA ASN A 231 26.35 19.71 8.62
C ASN A 231 25.53 18.77 9.50
N THR A 232 25.47 19.06 10.81
CA THR A 232 24.69 18.29 11.79
C THR A 232 23.68 19.17 12.50
N ILE A 233 22.38 18.93 12.29
CA ILE A 233 21.29 19.59 13.02
C ILE A 233 20.89 18.70 14.19
N LEU A 234 21.43 18.97 15.38
CA LEU A 234 21.12 18.27 16.63
C LEU A 234 19.64 18.47 17.01
N HIS A 235 19.14 19.70 16.86
CA HIS A 235 17.72 20.01 17.02
C HIS A 235 17.33 21.18 16.10
N GLY A 236 16.45 20.93 15.12
CA GLY A 236 16.01 21.90 14.12
C GLY A 236 15.15 23.06 14.65
N GLY A 237 14.78 23.01 15.93
CA GLY A 237 13.94 23.98 16.62
C GLY A 237 12.47 23.57 16.67
N LYS A 238 11.66 24.36 17.36
CA LYS A 238 10.21 24.25 17.35
C LYS A 238 9.63 25.24 16.35
N SER A 239 9.08 24.77 15.24
CA SER A 239 8.53 25.60 14.17
C SER A 239 7.00 25.51 14.10
N ILE A 240 6.34 26.65 14.03
CA ILE A 240 4.88 26.77 13.87
C ILE A 240 4.52 27.84 12.83
N THR A 241 3.30 27.77 12.27
CA THR A 241 2.70 28.90 11.54
C THR A 241 1.74 29.69 12.44
N ARG A 242 1.65 31.01 12.21
CA ARG A 242 0.73 31.93 12.90
C ARG A 242 -0.72 31.45 12.80
N ALA A 243 -1.15 31.05 11.61
CA ALA A 243 -2.48 30.52 11.37
C ALA A 243 -2.79 29.27 12.20
N TYR A 244 -1.86 28.31 12.28
CA TYR A 244 -2.07 27.12 13.11
C TYR A 244 -2.09 27.45 14.61
N LYS A 245 -1.23 28.37 15.07
CA LYS A 245 -1.22 28.84 16.46
C LYS A 245 -2.55 29.48 16.87
N ASP A 246 -3.13 30.30 15.99
CA ASP A 246 -4.26 31.16 16.33
C ASP A 246 -5.63 30.52 16.01
N TYR A 247 -5.69 29.52 15.11
CA TYR A 247 -6.92 28.82 14.73
C TYR A 247 -6.95 27.31 15.04
N GLY A 248 -5.80 26.68 15.35
CA GLY A 248 -5.69 25.24 15.58
C GLY A 248 -5.94 24.39 14.33
N TYR A 249 -6.08 23.07 14.49
CA TYR A 249 -6.33 22.13 13.38
C TYR A 249 -7.83 22.01 13.06
N ILE A 250 -8.45 23.12 12.62
CA ILE A 250 -9.90 23.21 12.39
C ILE A 250 -10.19 23.82 11.01
N SER A 251 -11.25 23.33 10.35
CA SER A 251 -11.68 23.80 9.03
C SER A 251 -13.22 23.93 8.93
N GLY A 252 -13.95 23.10 8.19
CA GLY A 252 -15.35 23.34 7.79
C GLY A 252 -16.33 23.45 8.97
N MET A 253 -16.00 22.79 10.09
CA MET A 253 -16.76 22.88 11.35
C MET A 253 -16.65 24.23 12.08
N ALA A 254 -15.68 25.08 11.72
CA ALA A 254 -15.54 26.44 12.26
C ALA A 254 -16.14 27.49 11.33
N ASP A 255 -16.40 28.66 11.91
CA ASP A 255 -16.77 29.89 11.20
C ASP A 255 -15.73 30.20 10.10
N PRO A 256 -16.14 30.76 8.94
CA PRO A 256 -15.24 30.89 7.78
C PRO A 256 -13.95 31.66 8.05
N ASP A 257 -14.01 32.68 8.90
CA ASP A 257 -12.91 33.55 9.33
C ASP A 257 -11.94 32.88 10.33
N LYS A 258 -12.30 31.70 10.86
CA LYS A 258 -11.57 30.98 11.94
C LYS A 258 -10.99 29.62 11.50
N ARG A 259 -10.95 29.35 10.20
CA ARG A 259 -10.43 28.09 9.63
C ARG A 259 -8.91 28.18 9.43
N TRP A 260 -8.16 27.12 9.74
CA TRP A 260 -6.72 27.07 9.46
C TRP A 260 -6.43 26.86 7.97
N ILE A 261 -7.18 25.97 7.32
CA ILE A 261 -7.20 25.78 5.85
C ILE A 261 -8.64 25.89 5.33
N PRO A 262 -8.86 26.15 4.02
CA PRO A 262 -10.21 26.16 3.46
C PRO A 262 -10.80 24.74 3.44
N HIS A 263 -12.10 24.63 3.75
CA HIS A 263 -12.83 23.36 3.73
C HIS A 263 -12.87 22.69 2.35
N ILE A 264 -13.08 21.37 2.32
CA ILE A 264 -13.12 20.57 1.09
C ILE A 264 -14.30 20.98 0.19
N ASP A 265 -14.08 21.07 -1.12
CA ASP A 265 -15.13 21.37 -2.11
C ASP A 265 -16.32 20.39 -1.99
N GLY A 266 -17.54 20.92 -1.92
CA GLY A 266 -18.78 20.16 -1.71
C GLY A 266 -19.01 19.60 -0.29
N TRP A 267 -18.18 19.92 0.70
CA TRP A 267 -18.39 19.54 2.10
C TRP A 267 -19.47 20.41 2.76
N THR A 268 -20.36 19.81 3.57
CA THR A 268 -21.24 20.53 4.51
C THR A 268 -21.23 19.86 5.88
N ARG A 269 -21.70 20.57 6.92
CA ARG A 269 -21.79 20.06 8.30
C ARG A 269 -22.76 18.87 8.43
N GLU A 270 -23.79 18.83 7.60
CA GLU A 270 -24.82 17.79 7.55
C GLU A 270 -24.38 16.61 6.67
N LYS A 271 -23.52 16.88 5.67
CA LYS A 271 -23.03 15.91 4.69
C LYS A 271 -21.51 15.94 4.55
N PRO A 272 -20.74 15.75 5.64
CA PRO A 272 -19.28 15.88 5.63
C PRO A 272 -18.59 14.82 4.76
N HIS A 273 -19.30 13.75 4.40
CA HIS A 273 -18.80 12.61 3.63
C HIS A 273 -18.92 12.78 2.09
N ILE A 274 -19.65 13.78 1.58
CA ILE A 274 -20.00 13.92 0.15
C ILE A 274 -19.04 14.81 -0.66
N GLY A 275 -18.14 15.56 -0.01
CA GLY A 275 -17.18 16.45 -0.68
C GLY A 275 -16.20 15.74 -1.63
N THR A 276 -15.70 16.48 -2.62
CA THR A 276 -14.85 15.99 -3.72
C THR A 276 -13.39 15.71 -3.32
N GLY A 277 -13.10 15.72 -2.01
CA GLY A 277 -11.80 15.39 -1.41
C GLY A 277 -10.67 16.39 -1.62
N MET A 278 -10.91 17.45 -2.40
CA MET A 278 -9.88 18.42 -2.79
C MET A 278 -10.11 19.78 -2.12
N ALA A 279 -9.00 20.44 -1.78
CA ALA A 279 -8.95 21.78 -1.20
C ALA A 279 -7.71 22.50 -1.77
N LEU A 280 -6.75 22.92 -0.93
CA LEU A 280 -5.46 23.53 -1.33
C LEU A 280 -4.67 22.68 -2.36
N LYS A 281 -4.88 21.36 -2.37
CA LYS A 281 -4.53 20.50 -3.50
C LYS A 281 -5.79 19.98 -4.17
N GLY A 282 -5.81 20.07 -5.50
CA GLY A 282 -6.96 19.80 -6.34
C GLY A 282 -6.59 19.57 -7.80
N THR A 283 -7.62 19.41 -8.63
CA THR A 283 -7.55 19.02 -10.04
C THR A 283 -8.59 19.81 -10.86
N ALA A 284 -8.57 19.70 -12.19
CA ALA A 284 -9.44 20.48 -13.09
C ALA A 284 -10.95 20.40 -12.76
N GLU A 285 -11.37 19.31 -12.12
CA GLU A 285 -12.73 18.92 -11.78
C GLU A 285 -13.08 18.99 -10.27
N ALA A 286 -12.11 19.31 -9.39
CA ALA A 286 -12.33 19.33 -7.93
C ALA A 286 -11.22 20.12 -7.19
N GLY A 287 -11.59 21.17 -6.45
CA GLY A 287 -10.65 22.00 -5.68
C GLY A 287 -9.62 22.75 -6.54
N PHE A 288 -8.64 23.41 -5.92
CA PHE A 288 -7.63 24.23 -6.62
C PHE A 288 -6.75 23.35 -7.53
N ASN A 289 -6.78 23.50 -8.86
CA ASN A 289 -6.02 22.62 -9.77
C ASN A 289 -4.51 22.88 -9.67
N THR A 290 -3.86 22.21 -8.73
CA THR A 290 -2.41 22.21 -8.51
C THR A 290 -1.77 20.85 -8.86
N THR A 291 -2.59 19.85 -9.23
CA THR A 291 -2.13 18.49 -9.58
C THR A 291 -2.09 18.22 -11.09
N THR A 292 -2.89 18.94 -11.87
CA THR A 292 -3.12 18.67 -13.30
C THR A 292 -3.26 19.94 -14.15
N LEU A 293 -2.69 21.05 -13.70
CA LEU A 293 -2.64 22.30 -14.47
C LEU A 293 -1.52 22.21 -15.52
N SER A 294 -1.68 22.88 -16.65
CA SER A 294 -0.67 22.95 -17.73
C SER A 294 0.62 23.71 -17.33
N HIS A 295 0.66 24.24 -16.11
CA HIS A 295 1.77 24.94 -15.47
C HIS A 295 1.94 24.28 -14.09
N ASP A 296 3.02 23.52 -13.86
CA ASP A 296 3.27 22.92 -12.55
C ASP A 296 3.75 24.02 -11.58
N VAL A 297 2.86 24.43 -10.67
CA VAL A 297 3.16 25.44 -9.65
C VAL A 297 4.00 24.88 -8.49
N ALA A 298 4.13 23.56 -8.34
CA ALA A 298 4.95 22.96 -7.29
C ALA A 298 6.47 23.18 -7.48
N ARG A 299 6.90 23.64 -8.67
CA ARG A 299 8.29 24.07 -8.91
C ARG A 299 8.66 25.36 -8.19
N TYR A 300 7.66 26.13 -7.76
CA TYR A 300 7.85 27.37 -7.02
C TYR A 300 7.90 27.13 -5.51
N MET A 301 8.45 28.08 -4.75
CA MET A 301 8.57 28.02 -3.28
C MET A 301 8.21 29.35 -2.62
N ASN A 302 7.96 29.35 -1.31
CA ASN A 302 7.93 30.57 -0.48
C ASN A 302 7.02 31.69 -0.98
N ASN A 303 5.79 31.39 -1.44
CA ASN A 303 4.86 32.38 -2.02
C ASN A 303 5.51 33.23 -3.14
N SER A 304 6.40 32.65 -3.97
CA SER A 304 7.07 33.36 -5.07
C SER A 304 6.14 33.64 -6.24
N ALA A 305 5.48 32.62 -6.79
CA ALA A 305 4.47 32.77 -7.84
C ALA A 305 3.17 33.35 -7.26
N ASP A 306 2.80 34.54 -7.75
CA ASP A 306 1.56 35.20 -7.40
C ASP A 306 0.39 34.62 -8.20
N THR A 307 -0.52 33.96 -7.49
CA THR A 307 -1.75 33.38 -8.05
C THR A 307 -3.00 34.22 -7.77
N SER A 308 -2.89 35.37 -7.10
CA SER A 308 -4.06 36.16 -6.67
C SER A 308 -5.03 36.57 -7.79
N GLY A 309 -4.52 36.77 -9.02
CA GLY A 309 -5.29 37.06 -10.23
C GLY A 309 -5.67 35.85 -11.11
N VAL A 310 -5.36 34.62 -10.68
CA VAL A 310 -5.64 33.40 -11.47
C VAL A 310 -7.11 33.02 -11.35
N GLN A 311 -7.82 32.98 -12.49
CA GLN A 311 -9.24 32.60 -12.62
C GLN A 311 -9.45 31.56 -13.72
N GLN A 312 -10.67 31.02 -13.82
CA GLN A 312 -11.04 30.12 -14.93
C GLN A 312 -10.90 30.80 -16.30
N PRO A 313 -10.43 30.08 -17.34
CA PRO A 313 -10.53 30.54 -18.72
C PRO A 313 -11.98 30.76 -19.14
N GLU A 314 -12.20 31.67 -20.08
CA GLU A 314 -13.54 31.97 -20.60
C GLU A 314 -14.23 30.70 -21.15
N GLY A 315 -15.50 30.51 -20.78
CA GLY A 315 -16.29 29.34 -21.18
C GLY A 315 -15.97 28.03 -20.45
N TYR A 316 -15.01 27.99 -19.51
CA TYR A 316 -14.66 26.77 -18.75
C TYR A 316 -15.61 26.56 -17.56
N THR A 317 -16.91 26.39 -17.86
CA THR A 317 -17.94 26.00 -16.88
C THR A 317 -17.79 24.54 -16.45
N ARG A 318 -18.44 24.15 -15.35
CA ARG A 318 -18.45 22.78 -14.83
C ARG A 318 -18.82 21.77 -15.92
N GLU A 319 -19.86 22.05 -16.69
CA GLU A 319 -20.31 21.14 -17.76
C GLU A 319 -19.33 21.08 -18.94
N LYS A 320 -18.64 22.19 -19.28
CA LYS A 320 -17.56 22.14 -20.27
C LYS A 320 -16.40 21.25 -19.80
N ILE A 321 -16.02 21.32 -18.52
CA ILE A 321 -15.02 20.41 -17.94
C ILE A 321 -15.52 18.96 -17.91
N ARG A 322 -16.83 18.73 -17.77
CA ARG A 322 -17.43 17.38 -17.76
C ARG A 322 -17.29 16.73 -19.13
N GLN A 323 -17.67 17.46 -20.18
CA GLN A 323 -17.49 17.01 -21.56
C GLN A 323 -16.01 16.79 -21.88
N LEU A 324 -15.10 17.71 -21.50
CA LEU A 324 -13.66 17.53 -21.73
C LEU A 324 -13.02 16.34 -20.97
N HIS A 325 -13.67 15.82 -19.92
CA HIS A 325 -13.28 14.54 -19.31
C HIS A 325 -13.85 13.34 -20.06
N ILE A 326 -15.10 13.41 -20.54
CA ILE A 326 -15.75 12.36 -21.35
C ILE A 326 -15.04 12.19 -22.70
N ASP A 327 -14.61 13.28 -23.33
CA ASP A 327 -13.86 13.33 -24.59
C ASP A 327 -12.38 12.90 -24.43
N GLU A 328 -11.94 12.57 -23.21
CA GLU A 328 -10.52 12.40 -22.81
C GLU A 328 -9.59 13.57 -23.21
N SER A 329 -10.16 14.74 -23.53
CA SER A 329 -9.47 15.88 -24.12
C SER A 329 -8.50 16.59 -23.16
N SER A 330 -7.24 16.76 -23.60
CA SER A 330 -6.19 17.43 -22.83
C SER A 330 -6.46 18.91 -22.53
N GLN A 331 -7.44 19.54 -23.19
CA GLN A 331 -7.86 20.92 -22.90
C GLN A 331 -8.31 21.10 -21.45
N ARG A 332 -8.80 20.05 -20.77
CA ARG A 332 -9.17 20.08 -19.34
C ARG A 332 -8.05 20.62 -18.44
N TYR A 333 -6.78 20.39 -18.82
CA TYR A 333 -5.60 20.82 -18.08
C TYR A 333 -5.32 22.34 -18.16
N ARG A 334 -6.15 23.11 -18.88
CA ARG A 334 -6.18 24.58 -18.82
C ARG A 334 -7.13 25.13 -17.75
N SER A 335 -8.04 24.30 -17.23
CA SER A 335 -8.88 24.64 -16.08
C SER A 335 -7.98 24.83 -14.85
N VAL A 336 -8.23 25.87 -14.07
CA VAL A 336 -7.59 26.10 -12.77
C VAL A 336 -8.38 25.45 -11.62
N GLY A 337 -9.45 24.72 -11.93
CA GLY A 337 -10.29 24.02 -10.96
C GLY A 337 -11.15 25.00 -10.17
N GLY A 338 -11.28 24.75 -8.86
CA GLY A 338 -11.98 25.54 -7.86
C GLY A 338 -13.23 24.87 -7.32
N TYR A 339 -14.02 25.64 -6.58
CA TYR A 339 -15.21 25.18 -5.85
C TYR A 339 -16.42 25.54 -6.69
N TRP A 340 -17.24 24.55 -7.01
CA TRP A 340 -18.24 24.72 -8.06
C TRP A 340 -19.61 25.10 -7.50
N ASN A 341 -20.07 26.31 -7.82
CA ASN A 341 -21.36 26.82 -7.36
C ASN A 341 -22.55 26.10 -8.02
N SER A 342 -23.77 26.49 -7.65
CA SER A 342 -25.04 25.98 -8.22
C SER A 342 -25.09 26.05 -9.74
N ASP A 343 -24.52 27.11 -10.30
CA ASP A 343 -24.63 27.51 -11.71
C ASP A 343 -23.50 26.89 -12.56
N GLY A 344 -22.60 26.13 -11.94
CA GLY A 344 -21.44 25.54 -12.59
C GLY A 344 -20.32 26.53 -12.88
N LEU A 345 -20.29 27.68 -12.20
CA LEU A 345 -19.14 28.58 -12.15
C LEU A 345 -18.18 28.16 -11.04
N SER A 346 -16.90 28.50 -11.21
CA SER A 346 -15.85 28.21 -10.22
C SER A 346 -15.58 29.43 -9.35
N GLN A 347 -15.37 29.18 -8.05
CA GLN A 347 -14.98 30.17 -7.06
C GLN A 347 -13.91 29.61 -6.12
N PHE A 348 -13.16 30.45 -5.42
CA PHE A 348 -12.05 30.07 -4.57
C PHE A 348 -12.13 30.78 -3.21
N PRO A 349 -11.95 30.07 -2.08
CA PRO A 349 -11.84 30.66 -0.75
C PRO A 349 -10.82 31.79 -0.62
N GLN A 350 -11.17 32.83 0.14
CA GLN A 350 -10.36 34.02 0.42
C GLN A 350 -9.99 34.11 1.93
N ASP A 351 -9.04 34.98 2.30
CA ASP A 351 -8.52 35.17 3.68
C ASP A 351 -9.60 35.39 4.78
N ASP A 352 -10.75 35.95 4.41
CA ASP A 352 -11.91 36.23 5.28
C ASP A 352 -12.95 35.08 5.33
N GLY A 353 -12.73 34.02 4.56
CA GLY A 353 -13.63 32.87 4.42
C GLY A 353 -14.75 33.03 3.39
N THR A 354 -14.81 34.14 2.64
CA THR A 354 -15.67 34.30 1.46
C THR A 354 -15.10 33.54 0.25
N VAL A 355 -15.75 33.64 -0.92
CA VAL A 355 -15.29 33.02 -2.18
C VAL A 355 -15.34 34.02 -3.34
N ALA A 356 -14.31 34.01 -4.20
CA ALA A 356 -14.18 34.90 -5.36
C ALA A 356 -13.83 34.13 -6.65
N PRO A 357 -13.97 34.72 -7.87
CA PRO A 357 -13.61 34.05 -9.12
C PRO A 357 -12.10 33.80 -9.32
N THR A 358 -11.24 34.42 -8.52
CA THR A 358 -9.78 34.24 -8.55
C THR A 358 -9.25 33.52 -7.31
N PHE A 359 -8.12 32.82 -7.43
CA PHE A 359 -7.49 32.02 -6.37
C PHE A 359 -7.27 32.76 -5.04
N GLY A 360 -7.00 34.08 -5.09
CA GLY A 360 -6.80 34.90 -3.89
C GLY A 360 -5.57 34.53 -3.06
N LEU A 361 -5.70 34.72 -1.74
CA LEU A 361 -4.75 34.29 -0.71
C LEU A 361 -5.49 33.47 0.36
N TRP A 362 -4.74 32.65 1.10
CA TRP A 362 -5.21 32.01 2.32
C TRP A 362 -4.19 32.11 3.46
N ARG A 363 -4.57 32.89 4.49
CA ARG A 363 -3.76 33.33 5.64
C ARG A 363 -2.42 33.93 5.22
N GLY A 364 -2.46 34.83 4.25
CA GLY A 364 -1.28 35.43 3.61
C GLY A 364 -0.43 34.46 2.76
N GLY A 365 -0.86 33.21 2.60
CA GLY A 365 -0.24 32.22 1.72
C GLY A 365 -0.83 32.25 0.32
N GLN A 366 0.01 32.04 -0.70
CA GLN A 366 -0.44 31.80 -2.06
C GLN A 366 -1.01 30.37 -2.14
N VAL A 367 -2.17 30.18 -2.80
CA VAL A 367 -3.01 28.97 -2.64
C VAL A 367 -2.54 27.78 -3.49
N TRP A 368 -1.30 27.38 -3.21
CA TRP A 368 -0.55 26.24 -3.74
C TRP A 368 0.77 26.05 -2.96
N SER A 369 1.28 27.11 -2.30
CA SER A 369 2.65 27.17 -1.77
C SER A 369 2.84 26.28 -0.55
N ARG A 370 3.88 25.44 -0.60
CA ARG A 370 4.25 24.50 0.46
C ARG A 370 5.44 25.02 1.25
N GLY A 371 5.15 25.56 2.44
CA GLY A 371 6.17 25.91 3.43
C GLY A 371 6.51 24.71 4.33
N TYR A 372 7.75 24.63 4.80
CA TYR A 372 8.27 23.56 5.67
C TYR A 372 9.12 24.15 6.82
N GLY A 373 9.39 23.35 7.85
CA GLY A 373 10.36 23.72 8.88
C GLY A 373 11.78 23.82 8.31
N TRP A 374 12.24 22.75 7.65
CA TRP A 374 13.56 22.69 7.00
C TRP A 374 13.48 22.20 5.55
N ARG A 375 14.17 22.88 4.65
CA ARG A 375 14.40 22.46 3.27
C ARG A 375 15.90 22.28 3.00
N LEU A 376 16.29 21.07 2.60
CA LEU A 376 17.67 20.66 2.37
C LEU A 376 17.87 20.43 0.86
N PHE A 377 18.79 21.14 0.21
CA PHE A 377 19.03 20.98 -1.23
C PHE A 377 20.38 21.56 -1.63
N ASP A 378 21.04 21.03 -2.66
CA ASP A 378 22.45 21.33 -2.96
C ASP A 378 23.34 21.15 -1.72
N CYS A 379 23.11 20.04 -1.03
CA CYS A 379 23.79 19.71 0.21
C CYS A 379 24.24 18.25 0.25
N ARG A 380 25.34 17.99 0.95
CA ARG A 380 26.00 16.68 1.04
C ARG A 380 26.29 16.30 2.48
N GLY A 381 25.94 15.07 2.88
CA GLY A 381 26.30 14.54 4.20
C GLY A 381 25.65 15.29 5.36
N THR A 382 24.37 15.65 5.22
CA THR A 382 23.61 16.37 6.25
C THR A 382 22.90 15.37 7.17
N GLU A 383 23.13 15.47 8.49
CA GLU A 383 22.37 14.73 9.50
C GLU A 383 21.39 15.66 10.24
N ILE A 384 20.13 15.28 10.38
CA ILE A 384 19.17 15.87 11.33
C ILE A 384 18.86 14.82 12.41
N ARG A 385 19.07 15.15 13.68
CA ARG A 385 18.78 14.24 14.81
C ARG A 385 17.40 14.44 15.42
N TYR A 386 16.90 15.69 15.42
CA TYR A 386 15.56 16.00 15.93
C TYR A 386 15.01 17.32 15.37
N PHE A 387 13.68 17.48 15.42
CA PHE A 387 12.93 18.70 15.12
C PHE A 387 11.52 18.63 15.77
N ASP A 388 10.84 19.76 15.92
CA ASP A 388 9.39 19.81 16.21
C ASP A 388 8.71 20.79 15.24
N VAL A 389 7.90 20.32 14.29
CA VAL A 389 7.30 21.20 13.26
C VAL A 389 5.81 20.96 13.08
N ARG A 390 4.99 22.02 13.21
CA ARG A 390 3.52 21.92 13.23
C ARG A 390 2.81 23.03 12.45
N GLY A 391 1.70 22.72 11.78
CA GLY A 391 0.82 23.73 11.17
C GLY A 391 1.19 24.21 9.76
N PHE A 392 2.07 23.49 9.04
CA PHE A 392 2.62 23.91 7.75
C PHE A 392 1.82 23.38 6.55
N THR A 393 1.82 24.14 5.43
CA THR A 393 1.17 23.70 4.17
C THR A 393 1.96 22.60 3.46
N GLY A 394 3.28 22.61 3.58
CA GLY A 394 4.17 21.52 3.21
C GLY A 394 4.25 20.50 4.35
N GLY A 395 5.29 20.58 5.16
CA GLY A 395 5.59 19.58 6.18
C GLY A 395 6.68 19.98 7.17
N ALA A 396 7.31 19.00 7.80
CA ALA A 396 8.39 19.24 8.76
C ALA A 396 9.74 19.45 8.07
N VAL A 397 10.16 18.46 7.30
CA VAL A 397 11.44 18.44 6.59
C VAL A 397 11.23 18.00 5.14
N ILE A 398 11.94 18.63 4.21
CA ILE A 398 11.93 18.28 2.79
C ILE A 398 13.35 18.26 2.20
N ALA A 399 13.67 17.24 1.41
CA ALA A 399 14.98 17.02 0.80
C ALA A 399 14.92 17.06 -0.75
N GLY A 400 15.68 17.96 -1.36
CA GLY A 400 15.69 18.25 -2.80
C GLY A 400 14.56 19.17 -3.26
N LEU A 401 14.62 19.61 -4.53
CA LEU A 401 13.69 20.57 -5.13
C LEU A 401 12.94 20.06 -6.38
N HIS A 402 11.72 20.55 -6.58
CA HIS A 402 10.95 20.34 -7.82
C HIS A 402 11.56 21.14 -8.99
N GLY A 403 11.63 22.47 -8.86
CA GLY A 403 12.33 23.40 -9.75
C GLY A 403 13.61 23.97 -9.12
N SER A 404 14.36 24.77 -9.87
CA SER A 404 15.61 25.37 -9.39
C SER A 404 15.39 26.39 -8.26
N PRO A 405 16.46 26.79 -7.51
CA PRO A 405 16.36 27.82 -6.47
C PRO A 405 15.78 29.15 -7.00
N SER A 406 16.07 29.52 -8.25
CA SER A 406 15.53 30.71 -8.92
C SER A 406 14.09 30.55 -9.44
N GLY A 407 13.55 29.32 -9.49
CA GLY A 407 12.21 29.02 -10.03
C GLY A 407 12.18 28.73 -11.54
N GLU A 408 13.35 28.58 -12.18
CA GLU A 408 13.45 28.02 -13.53
C GLU A 408 13.00 26.55 -13.56
N ASP A 409 12.46 26.15 -14.72
CA ASP A 409 11.89 24.83 -14.97
C ASP A 409 12.95 23.75 -15.20
N VAL A 410 12.86 22.66 -14.43
CA VAL A 410 13.74 21.49 -14.54
C VAL A 410 12.90 20.23 -14.46
N GLY A 411 12.84 19.47 -15.56
CA GLY A 411 11.99 18.31 -15.72
C GLY A 411 12.30 17.17 -14.75
N ALA A 412 11.35 16.24 -14.63
CA ALA A 412 11.45 15.07 -13.76
C ALA A 412 12.69 14.20 -14.05
N GLY A 413 12.99 13.97 -15.34
CA GLY A 413 14.15 13.18 -15.79
C GLY A 413 15.44 13.99 -16.05
N GLU A 414 15.45 15.32 -15.88
CA GLU A 414 16.63 16.17 -16.17
C GLU A 414 17.68 16.13 -15.04
N VAL A 415 18.14 14.93 -14.66
CA VAL A 415 18.99 14.71 -13.46
C VAL A 415 20.29 15.50 -13.47
N ALA A 416 21.04 15.51 -14.59
CA ALA A 416 22.30 16.25 -14.68
C ALA A 416 22.10 17.77 -14.47
N LYS A 417 21.01 18.32 -15.01
CA LYS A 417 20.62 19.74 -14.85
C LYS A 417 20.11 20.03 -13.44
N ALA A 418 19.49 19.06 -12.76
CA ALA A 418 19.13 19.19 -11.34
C ALA A 418 20.37 19.22 -10.42
N TYR A 419 21.46 18.52 -10.75
CA TYR A 419 22.74 18.71 -10.08
C TYR A 419 23.37 20.07 -10.42
N GLU A 420 23.43 20.46 -11.71
CA GLU A 420 23.96 21.75 -12.17
C GLU A 420 23.26 22.95 -11.48
N LYS A 421 21.94 22.87 -11.33
CA LYS A 421 21.09 23.92 -10.75
C LYS A 421 20.94 23.85 -9.22
N GLY A 422 21.71 22.99 -8.54
CA GLY A 422 21.70 22.89 -7.09
C GLY A 422 20.33 22.48 -6.53
N MET A 423 19.80 21.31 -6.93
CA MET A 423 18.45 20.86 -6.57
C MET A 423 18.39 19.52 -5.83
N VAL A 424 19.53 18.83 -5.67
CA VAL A 424 19.60 17.48 -5.11
C VAL A 424 20.16 17.52 -3.69
N ALA A 425 19.60 16.72 -2.79
CA ALA A 425 20.21 16.46 -1.47
C ALA A 425 20.89 15.06 -1.49
N VAL A 426 22.16 14.99 -1.08
CA VAL A 426 23.01 13.81 -1.23
C VAL A 426 23.48 13.31 0.13
N ASN A 427 23.39 12.00 0.39
CA ASN A 427 23.72 11.39 1.69
C ASN A 427 23.04 12.14 2.85
N THR A 428 21.72 12.28 2.79
CA THR A 428 20.91 12.97 3.81
C THR A 428 20.35 11.97 4.80
N ARG A 429 20.54 12.23 6.09
CA ARG A 429 20.12 11.36 7.20
C ARG A 429 19.21 12.12 8.16
N ILE A 430 18.08 11.54 8.53
CA ILE A 430 17.13 12.09 9.49
C ILE A 430 16.85 11.00 10.53
N THR A 431 17.37 11.14 11.75
CA THR A 431 17.38 10.08 12.78
C THR A 431 16.37 10.27 13.91
N GLY A 432 15.46 11.23 13.78
CA GLY A 432 14.46 11.53 14.79
C GLY A 432 13.78 12.87 14.57
N GLY A 433 12.73 13.11 15.35
CA GLY A 433 11.91 14.31 15.31
C GLY A 433 10.42 14.04 15.49
N TYR A 434 9.67 15.11 15.63
CA TYR A 434 8.23 15.14 15.85
C TYR A 434 7.56 16.13 14.87
N PHE A 435 6.36 15.80 14.41
CA PHE A 435 5.52 16.70 13.64
C PHE A 435 4.04 16.46 13.93
N ASN A 436 3.20 17.48 13.78
CA ASN A 436 1.75 17.31 13.87
C ASN A 436 1.01 18.43 13.13
N HIS A 437 -0.19 18.16 12.62
CA HIS A 437 -1.06 19.14 11.96
C HIS A 437 -0.42 19.86 10.76
N ASN A 438 0.39 19.14 9.98
CA ASN A 438 0.85 19.63 8.67
C ASN A 438 -0.12 19.17 7.57
N TYR A 439 -0.14 19.85 6.42
CA TYR A 439 -1.09 19.56 5.34
C TYR A 439 -0.55 18.57 4.31
N THR A 440 0.65 18.80 3.75
CA THR A 440 1.18 17.88 2.72
C THR A 440 1.81 16.65 3.35
N CYS A 441 2.88 16.81 4.12
CA CYS A 441 3.69 15.70 4.62
C CYS A 441 4.17 15.88 6.06
N GLY A 442 4.61 14.79 6.71
CA GLY A 442 5.61 14.85 7.76
C GLY A 442 7.00 15.12 7.17
N VAL A 443 7.57 14.13 6.49
CA VAL A 443 8.90 14.23 5.85
C VAL A 443 8.86 13.85 4.36
N GLU A 444 9.31 14.75 3.48
CA GLU A 444 9.17 14.62 2.01
C GLU A 444 10.54 14.53 1.29
N ALA A 445 10.72 13.56 0.40
CA ALA A 445 11.93 13.43 -0.43
C ALA A 445 11.61 13.73 -1.91
N VAL A 446 12.17 14.81 -2.47
CA VAL A 446 11.84 15.30 -3.82
C VAL A 446 12.89 14.91 -4.85
N ARG A 447 14.18 15.14 -4.57
CA ARG A 447 15.33 14.73 -5.39
C ARG A 447 16.50 14.37 -4.49
N VAL A 448 16.76 13.07 -4.33
CA VAL A 448 17.72 12.55 -3.34
C VAL A 448 18.54 11.39 -3.90
N SER A 449 19.79 11.31 -3.45
CA SER A 449 20.69 10.18 -3.73
C SER A 449 21.43 9.81 -2.44
N GLY A 450 21.13 8.64 -1.89
CA GLY A 450 21.47 8.28 -0.51
C GLY A 450 20.60 9.05 0.49
N TYR A 451 19.53 8.40 0.98
CA TYR A 451 18.57 9.02 1.90
C TYR A 451 18.14 8.04 3.00
N GLU A 452 18.34 8.41 4.26
CA GLU A 452 17.97 7.62 5.44
C GLU A 452 16.97 8.39 6.33
N LEU A 453 15.85 7.77 6.68
CA LEU A 453 14.86 8.29 7.62
C LEU A 453 14.55 7.23 8.68
N CYS A 454 15.00 7.46 9.91
CA CYS A 454 14.78 6.56 11.03
C CYS A 454 14.43 7.29 12.33
N GLY A 455 13.92 6.55 13.32
CA GLY A 455 13.75 7.05 14.69
C GLY A 455 12.72 8.18 14.86
N ILE A 456 11.91 8.50 13.86
CA ILE A 456 10.76 9.41 14.01
C ILE A 456 9.81 8.81 15.05
N PHE A 457 9.41 9.60 16.05
CA PHE A 457 8.44 9.18 17.06
C PHE A 457 7.33 10.23 17.20
N ALA A 458 6.28 10.04 16.42
CA ALA A 458 5.12 10.94 16.37
C ALA A 458 3.78 10.16 16.30
N PRO A 459 3.50 9.25 17.25
CA PRO A 459 2.35 8.32 17.20
C PRO A 459 0.97 8.99 17.23
N ASP A 460 0.87 10.22 17.75
CA ASP A 460 -0.32 11.06 17.85
C ASP A 460 -0.39 12.13 16.74
N SER A 461 0.56 12.14 15.82
CA SER A 461 0.57 13.08 14.69
C SER A 461 -0.63 12.91 13.77
N VAL A 462 -1.10 13.99 13.18
CA VAL A 462 -2.10 13.99 12.12
C VAL A 462 -1.58 14.82 10.95
N VAL A 463 -1.56 14.27 9.73
CA VAL A 463 -1.14 14.99 8.52
C VAL A 463 -2.21 14.94 7.44
N GLY A 464 -2.57 16.10 6.89
CA GLY A 464 -3.59 16.28 5.86
C GLY A 464 -4.71 17.22 6.30
N HIS A 465 -5.89 17.02 5.71
CA HIS A 465 -7.04 17.91 5.91
C HIS A 465 -7.83 17.58 7.20
N PRO A 466 -8.22 18.56 8.05
CA PRO A 466 -9.05 18.30 9.23
C PRO A 466 -10.37 17.61 8.87
N ASP A 467 -11.12 18.20 7.94
CA ASP A 467 -12.43 17.73 7.46
C ASP A 467 -12.43 16.41 6.69
N ALA A 468 -11.27 15.80 6.44
CA ALA A 468 -11.15 14.58 5.64
C ALA A 468 -12.06 13.45 6.14
N HIS A 469 -12.80 12.85 5.21
CA HIS A 469 -13.65 11.68 5.41
C HIS A 469 -13.17 10.52 4.53
N LEU A 470 -13.50 9.28 4.89
CA LEU A 470 -13.11 8.04 4.20
C LEU A 470 -13.90 7.79 2.88
N GLU A 471 -14.89 8.64 2.59
CA GLU A 471 -15.70 8.57 1.37
C GLU A 471 -15.41 9.69 0.35
N HIS A 472 -14.39 10.51 0.59
CA HIS A 472 -14.00 11.63 -0.27
C HIS A 472 -13.33 11.17 -1.57
N VAL A 473 -14.05 11.33 -2.67
CA VAL A 473 -13.68 10.91 -4.03
C VAL A 473 -13.29 12.09 -4.91
N ARG A 474 -12.23 11.91 -5.70
CA ARG A 474 -11.79 12.93 -6.65
C ARG A 474 -12.80 13.03 -7.81
N GLY A 475 -13.29 14.24 -8.07
CA GLY A 475 -13.99 14.60 -9.31
C GLY A 475 -15.37 13.96 -9.47
N TRP A 476 -15.85 13.88 -10.72
CA TRP A 476 -17.27 13.56 -11.00
C TRP A 476 -17.52 12.16 -11.59
N ASN A 477 -16.48 11.37 -11.82
CA ASN A 477 -16.63 9.94 -12.11
C ASN A 477 -16.62 9.08 -10.84
N ASN A 478 -16.27 9.68 -9.68
CA ASN A 478 -16.08 9.06 -8.38
C ASN A 478 -15.25 7.76 -8.42
N SER A 479 -14.36 7.62 -9.41
CA SER A 479 -13.74 6.33 -9.76
C SER A 479 -12.68 5.87 -8.77
N ILE A 480 -12.11 6.81 -8.01
CA ILE A 480 -11.09 6.57 -6.98
C ILE A 480 -11.32 7.45 -5.75
N VAL A 481 -11.23 6.85 -4.57
CA VAL A 481 -11.28 7.56 -3.29
C VAL A 481 -9.91 8.18 -3.03
N SER A 482 -9.85 9.51 -2.90
CA SER A 482 -8.58 10.22 -3.04
C SER A 482 -8.64 11.65 -2.47
N LEU A 483 -8.79 11.78 -1.16
CA LEU A 483 -8.29 12.97 -0.47
C LEU A 483 -6.78 13.08 -0.66
N ASP A 484 -6.28 14.20 -1.18
CA ASP A 484 -4.85 14.47 -1.38
C ASP A 484 -4.57 15.93 -0.98
N PRO A 485 -3.58 16.23 -0.11
CA PRO A 485 -2.54 15.38 0.47
C PRO A 485 -2.82 14.98 1.93
N GLY A 486 -1.84 14.35 2.58
CA GLY A 486 -1.91 13.88 3.96
C GLY A 486 -1.03 12.67 4.21
N TYR A 487 0.28 12.82 4.01
CA TYR A 487 1.29 11.74 4.06
C TYR A 487 2.10 11.82 5.37
N GLN A 488 2.39 10.72 6.06
CA GLN A 488 3.35 10.76 7.17
C GLN A 488 4.79 10.88 6.64
N GLN A 489 5.10 10.12 5.57
CA GLN A 489 6.26 10.31 4.70
C GLN A 489 5.82 10.18 3.23
N CYS A 490 6.46 10.90 2.31
CA CYS A 490 6.31 10.64 0.87
C CYS A 490 7.57 10.97 0.05
N THR A 491 7.62 10.44 -1.17
CA THR A 491 8.55 10.85 -2.21
C THR A 491 7.84 11.53 -3.39
N SER A 492 8.60 12.31 -4.16
CA SER A 492 8.17 12.84 -5.44
C SER A 492 8.45 11.89 -6.61
N ARG A 493 8.11 12.35 -7.83
CA ARG A 493 8.34 11.67 -9.12
C ARG A 493 9.57 12.19 -9.87
N TYR A 494 10.25 13.18 -9.30
CA TYR A 494 11.43 13.83 -9.86
C TYR A 494 12.69 13.03 -9.47
N LEU A 495 13.67 12.96 -10.38
CA LEU A 495 14.93 12.23 -10.18
C LEU A 495 16.10 13.20 -9.90
N PRO A 496 17.18 12.76 -9.22
CA PRO A 496 17.48 11.39 -8.79
C PRO A 496 16.62 10.93 -7.59
N MET A 497 16.46 9.62 -7.44
CA MET A 497 15.67 9.01 -6.37
C MET A 497 16.21 7.59 -6.07
N ASP A 498 17.34 7.52 -5.39
CA ASP A 498 18.08 6.27 -5.18
C ASP A 498 18.60 6.07 -3.76
N ASN A 499 18.69 4.79 -3.37
CA ASN A 499 19.23 4.34 -2.08
C ASN A 499 18.47 4.97 -0.89
N LEU A 500 17.15 4.75 -0.86
CA LEU A 500 16.25 5.20 0.20
C LEU A 500 16.11 4.11 1.27
N PHE A 501 16.39 4.43 2.53
CA PHE A 501 16.17 3.55 3.68
C PHE A 501 15.29 4.24 4.72
N ILE A 502 14.07 3.73 4.91
CA ILE A 502 13.07 4.29 5.82
C ILE A 502 12.76 3.21 6.86
N HIS A 503 13.23 3.37 8.10
CA HIS A 503 13.16 2.29 9.09
C HIS A 503 13.00 2.73 10.54
N ASP A 504 12.46 1.83 11.38
CA ASP A 504 12.31 2.05 12.83
C ASP A 504 11.55 3.34 13.21
N ASN A 505 10.59 3.76 12.38
CA ASN A 505 9.76 4.95 12.60
C ASN A 505 8.40 4.60 13.20
N VAL A 506 7.92 5.43 14.14
CA VAL A 506 6.56 5.39 14.71
C VAL A 506 5.79 6.60 14.23
N PHE A 507 5.06 6.44 13.14
CA PHE A 507 4.20 7.45 12.53
C PHE A 507 2.79 7.46 13.15
N GLY A 508 2.11 8.60 13.06
CA GLY A 508 0.73 8.76 13.51
C GLY A 508 -0.28 8.49 12.40
N PHE A 509 -1.25 9.39 12.26
CA PHE A 509 -2.37 9.32 11.34
C PHE A 509 -2.14 10.13 10.05
N GLY A 510 -1.93 9.45 8.92
CA GLY A 510 -2.01 10.07 7.60
C GLY A 510 -3.46 10.16 7.12
N LYS A 511 -4.01 11.36 6.89
CA LYS A 511 -5.34 11.53 6.28
C LYS A 511 -5.41 11.01 4.84
N ARG A 512 -4.26 10.74 4.21
CA ARG A 512 -4.14 9.95 2.97
C ARG A 512 -3.27 8.71 3.14
N LYS A 513 -1.98 8.86 3.48
CA LYS A 513 -1.07 7.71 3.58
C LYS A 513 -0.12 7.72 4.78
N VAL A 514 0.37 6.54 5.18
CA VAL A 514 1.57 6.46 6.04
C VAL A 514 2.79 6.77 5.17
N MET A 515 3.10 5.91 4.20
CA MET A 515 4.26 6.06 3.31
C MET A 515 3.87 6.01 1.83
N ASP A 516 4.55 6.80 1.00
CA ASP A 516 4.31 6.88 -0.44
C ASP A 516 5.61 6.98 -1.24
N ILE A 517 5.97 5.91 -1.95
CA ILE A 517 7.14 5.89 -2.83
C ILE A 517 6.67 5.98 -4.28
N HIS A 518 6.77 7.18 -4.87
CA HIS A 518 6.29 7.50 -6.21
C HIS A 518 7.22 7.04 -7.35
N THR A 519 8.50 6.87 -7.07
CA THR A 519 9.52 6.31 -7.96
C THR A 519 10.75 5.98 -7.12
N GLY A 520 11.68 5.22 -7.67
CA GLY A 520 13.04 5.06 -7.14
C GLY A 520 13.60 3.65 -7.25
N ASN A 521 14.82 3.51 -6.74
CA ASN A 521 15.58 2.26 -6.73
C ASN A 521 16.34 2.07 -5.41
N ASN A 522 16.63 0.82 -5.05
CA ASN A 522 17.20 0.40 -3.77
C ASN A 522 16.43 0.99 -2.58
N VAL A 523 15.10 0.88 -2.63
CA VAL A 523 14.19 1.39 -1.60
C VAL A 523 13.95 0.32 -0.54
N LYS A 524 14.12 0.66 0.73
CA LYS A 524 13.87 -0.23 1.87
C LYS A 524 12.94 0.45 2.88
N ILE A 525 11.87 -0.24 3.26
CA ILE A 525 10.85 0.21 4.21
C ILE A 525 10.76 -0.86 5.31
N VAL A 526 11.45 -0.67 6.44
CA VAL A 526 11.70 -1.75 7.42
C VAL A 526 11.25 -1.38 8.83
N ASN A 527 10.46 -2.23 9.51
CA ASN A 527 10.10 -2.06 10.93
C ASN A 527 9.45 -0.70 11.27
N ASN A 528 8.70 -0.11 10.34
CA ASN A 528 7.94 1.12 10.60
C ASN A 528 6.53 0.79 11.10
N SER A 529 5.92 1.71 11.85
CA SER A 529 4.52 1.62 12.25
C SER A 529 3.76 2.90 11.92
N GLY A 530 2.45 2.80 11.70
CA GLY A 530 1.59 3.97 11.51
C GLY A 530 0.16 3.63 11.07
N ARG A 531 -0.71 4.64 11.04
CA ARG A 531 -2.10 4.50 10.59
C ARG A 531 -2.47 5.49 9.50
N ALA A 532 -3.33 5.10 8.56
CA ALA A 532 -3.81 5.99 7.52
C ALA A 532 -5.30 5.83 7.22
N MET A 533 -5.94 6.92 6.81
CA MET A 533 -7.34 6.88 6.38
C MET A 533 -7.46 6.04 5.11
N TYR A 534 -6.62 6.28 4.10
CA TYR A 534 -6.74 5.59 2.81
C TYR A 534 -5.71 4.49 2.57
N TYR A 535 -4.42 4.79 2.57
CA TYR A 535 -3.41 3.84 2.11
C TYR A 535 -2.27 3.71 3.12
N GLY A 536 -1.91 2.51 3.56
CA GLY A 536 -0.79 2.33 4.49
C GLY A 536 0.55 2.65 3.81
N ILE A 537 1.07 1.69 3.07
CA ILE A 537 2.32 1.81 2.29
C ILE A 537 1.97 1.69 0.81
N SER A 538 2.24 2.74 0.03
CA SER A 538 2.15 2.72 -1.44
C SER A 538 3.54 2.74 -2.06
N THR A 539 3.75 1.92 -3.09
CA THR A 539 4.98 1.92 -3.91
C THR A 539 4.63 1.87 -5.39
N VAL A 540 5.55 2.36 -6.23
CA VAL A 540 5.32 2.57 -7.66
C VAL A 540 6.47 2.01 -8.49
N ILE A 541 6.13 1.22 -9.50
CA ILE A 541 7.00 0.99 -10.66
C ILE A 541 6.37 1.76 -11.83
N GLU A 542 6.99 2.87 -12.23
CA GLU A 542 6.52 3.67 -13.36
C GLU A 542 7.68 4.15 -14.23
N GLU A 543 7.87 3.46 -15.36
CA GLU A 543 8.96 3.68 -16.30
C GLU A 543 8.65 4.83 -17.28
N VAL A 544 7.74 5.71 -16.88
CA VAL A 544 7.59 7.08 -17.40
C VAL A 544 8.47 8.02 -16.57
N PHE A 545 8.45 7.88 -15.23
CA PHE A 545 9.30 8.66 -14.32
C PHE A 545 10.74 8.15 -14.24
N ALA A 546 10.98 6.86 -14.50
CA ALA A 546 12.34 6.31 -14.59
C ALA A 546 13.07 6.59 -15.93
N ALA A 547 12.43 7.29 -16.89
CA ALA A 547 13.01 7.63 -18.19
C ALA A 547 13.66 9.02 -18.16
N THR A 548 14.85 9.17 -18.78
CA THR A 548 15.54 10.48 -18.86
C THR A 548 14.72 11.56 -19.58
N ASP A 549 13.84 11.16 -20.51
CA ASP A 549 13.02 12.08 -21.31
C ASP A 549 11.58 12.26 -20.79
N GLY A 550 11.19 11.56 -19.72
CA GLY A 550 9.82 11.60 -19.18
C GLY A 550 8.72 11.08 -20.11
N ARG A 551 9.04 10.45 -21.25
CA ARG A 551 8.06 9.94 -22.24
C ARG A 551 8.15 8.43 -22.48
N ALA A 552 8.92 7.73 -21.64
CA ALA A 552 9.28 6.33 -21.81
C ALA A 552 10.05 6.04 -23.11
N SER A 553 11.03 6.88 -23.45
CA SER A 553 12.14 6.50 -24.35
C SER A 553 12.87 5.25 -23.85
N LYS A 554 13.64 4.57 -24.71
CA LYS A 554 14.38 3.34 -24.38
C LYS A 554 15.58 3.53 -23.43
N ILE A 555 15.62 4.62 -22.66
CA ILE A 555 16.76 5.03 -21.84
C ILE A 555 16.26 5.30 -20.42
N ALA A 556 16.67 4.45 -19.48
CA ALA A 556 16.48 4.68 -18.06
C ALA A 556 17.45 5.77 -17.56
N ASP A 557 17.07 6.48 -16.51
CA ASP A 557 17.98 7.40 -15.83
C ASP A 557 19.23 6.67 -15.30
N PRO A 558 20.45 7.03 -15.74
CA PRO A 558 21.68 6.32 -15.33
C PRO A 558 22.09 6.61 -13.89
N TYR A 559 21.55 7.62 -13.22
CA TYR A 559 21.85 7.92 -11.83
C TYR A 559 21.08 6.99 -10.88
N SER A 560 19.75 6.95 -11.01
CA SER A 560 18.89 6.14 -10.14
C SER A 560 18.73 4.70 -10.62
N PHE A 561 18.73 4.49 -11.94
CA PHE A 561 18.39 3.22 -12.60
C PHE A 561 19.52 2.71 -13.51
N TYR A 562 20.79 2.87 -13.11
CA TYR A 562 21.97 2.42 -13.87
C TYR A 562 21.85 0.99 -14.43
N TYR A 563 21.44 0.04 -13.59
CA TYR A 563 21.24 -1.38 -13.95
C TYR A 563 19.86 -1.69 -14.56
N GLN A 564 19.01 -0.67 -14.74
CA GLN A 564 17.61 -0.75 -15.19
C GLN A 564 16.71 -1.60 -14.28
N ASP A 565 17.04 -1.62 -12.98
CA ASP A 565 16.33 -2.32 -11.91
C ASP A 565 15.57 -1.33 -11.01
N SER A 566 14.37 -1.71 -10.56
CA SER A 566 13.74 -1.12 -9.36
C SER A 566 13.67 -2.18 -8.26
N ASN A 567 14.54 -2.03 -7.27
CA ASN A 567 14.58 -2.88 -6.08
C ASN A 567 13.80 -2.20 -4.94
N ILE A 568 12.80 -2.88 -4.40
CA ILE A 568 11.95 -2.37 -3.31
C ILE A 568 11.76 -3.47 -2.25
N GLU A 569 11.97 -3.15 -0.98
CA GLU A 569 11.78 -4.05 0.15
C GLU A 569 10.82 -3.42 1.17
N ILE A 570 9.77 -4.14 1.59
CA ILE A 570 8.76 -3.73 2.56
C ILE A 570 8.69 -4.83 3.63
N THR A 571 9.37 -4.63 4.76
CA THR A 571 9.67 -5.70 5.72
C THR A 571 9.26 -5.33 7.15
N GLY A 572 8.53 -6.20 7.85
CA GLY A 572 8.30 -6.06 9.30
C GLY A 572 7.44 -4.87 9.75
N ASN A 573 6.71 -4.21 8.84
CA ASN A 573 5.97 -2.98 9.17
C ASN A 573 4.61 -3.30 9.82
N THR A 574 4.17 -2.47 10.77
CA THR A 574 2.86 -2.60 11.44
C THR A 574 1.91 -1.47 11.02
N ILE A 575 0.91 -1.80 10.21
CA ILE A 575 0.15 -0.81 9.42
C ILE A 575 -1.36 -0.95 9.68
N VAL A 576 -2.02 0.16 10.01
CA VAL A 576 -3.49 0.25 10.11
C VAL A 576 -4.02 1.13 8.98
N SER A 577 -5.03 0.67 8.23
CA SER A 577 -5.59 1.44 7.10
C SER A 577 -7.10 1.34 6.98
N GLY A 578 -7.76 2.46 6.68
CA GLY A 578 -9.19 2.49 6.38
C GLY A 578 -9.58 2.06 4.98
N ASN A 579 -8.63 1.89 4.04
CA ASN A 579 -8.99 1.47 2.68
C ASN A 579 -8.05 0.39 2.09
N ILE A 580 -6.74 0.62 1.95
CA ILE A 580 -5.75 -0.42 1.57
C ILE A 580 -4.52 -0.39 2.49
N GLY A 581 -4.05 -1.53 2.97
CA GLY A 581 -2.83 -1.65 3.78
C GLY A 581 -1.55 -1.44 2.97
N ILE A 582 -1.22 -2.35 2.05
CA ILE A 582 -0.02 -2.31 1.21
C ILE A 582 -0.44 -2.29 -0.27
N HIS A 583 0.18 -1.42 -1.08
CA HIS A 583 -0.37 -0.97 -2.36
C HIS A 583 0.69 -0.74 -3.48
N PRO A 584 1.44 -1.79 -3.92
CA PRO A 584 2.44 -1.74 -4.99
C PRO A 584 1.83 -1.78 -6.42
N ILE A 585 0.93 -0.84 -6.77
CA ILE A 585 0.20 -0.87 -8.07
C ILE A 585 0.11 0.46 -8.81
N ASN A 586 0.54 1.56 -8.19
CA ASN A 586 0.21 2.94 -8.63
C ASN A 586 1.14 3.42 -9.78
N GLY A 587 1.29 2.61 -10.83
CA GLY A 587 2.19 2.83 -11.96
C GLY A 587 1.70 2.19 -13.28
N ALA A 588 2.63 1.83 -14.18
CA ALA A 588 2.32 1.52 -15.59
C ALA A 588 1.52 0.22 -15.85
N LEU A 589 1.06 -0.03 -17.08
CA LEU A 589 0.17 -1.16 -17.43
C LEU A 589 0.84 -2.57 -17.44
N GLY A 590 2.02 -2.75 -16.84
CA GLY A 590 2.75 -4.02 -16.79
C GLY A 590 3.52 -4.38 -18.07
N VAL A 591 4.45 -5.33 -17.93
CA VAL A 591 5.45 -5.73 -18.94
C VAL A 591 4.80 -6.16 -20.25
N LEU A 592 3.72 -6.95 -20.21
CA LEU A 592 3.02 -7.38 -21.43
C LEU A 592 2.45 -6.19 -22.20
N SER A 593 1.77 -5.27 -21.51
CA SER A 593 1.16 -4.09 -22.14
C SER A 593 2.23 -3.17 -22.74
N ARG A 594 3.34 -2.95 -22.03
CA ARG A 594 4.46 -2.14 -22.51
C ARG A 594 5.15 -2.77 -23.72
N ARG A 595 5.39 -4.09 -23.69
CA ARG A 595 5.92 -4.85 -24.84
C ARG A 595 5.00 -4.78 -26.05
N ASN A 596 3.68 -4.93 -25.87
CA ASN A 596 2.71 -4.82 -26.96
C ASN A 596 2.68 -3.40 -27.56
N GLN A 597 2.91 -2.37 -26.73
CA GLN A 597 3.10 -0.97 -27.15
C GLN A 597 4.52 -0.66 -27.70
N LYS A 598 5.40 -1.67 -27.81
CA LYS A 598 6.82 -1.54 -28.22
C LYS A 598 7.65 -0.59 -27.31
N LYS A 599 7.22 -0.39 -26.07
CA LYS A 599 7.91 0.39 -25.03
C LYS A 599 8.88 -0.50 -24.25
N TRP A 600 9.95 0.10 -23.72
CA TRP A 600 10.81 -0.51 -22.70
C TRP A 600 10.07 -0.67 -21.36
N TRP A 601 10.63 -1.47 -20.46
CA TRP A 601 10.20 -1.64 -19.07
C TRP A 601 11.44 -1.86 -18.18
N LEU A 602 11.31 -1.61 -16.88
CA LEU A 602 12.34 -1.89 -15.88
C LEU A 602 12.34 -3.39 -15.55
N ARG A 603 13.47 -3.91 -15.08
CA ARG A 603 13.46 -5.11 -14.25
C ARG A 603 13.07 -4.69 -12.82
N CYS A 604 12.53 -5.61 -12.02
CA CYS A 604 12.35 -5.31 -10.59
C CYS A 604 12.56 -6.54 -9.73
N ARG A 605 12.70 -6.29 -8.43
CA ARG A 605 12.49 -7.23 -7.34
C ARG A 605 11.72 -6.49 -6.25
N GLN A 606 10.49 -6.91 -5.98
CA GLN A 606 9.73 -6.41 -4.83
C GLN A 606 9.64 -7.50 -3.77
N LEU A 607 10.22 -7.24 -2.60
CA LEU A 607 10.08 -8.07 -1.41
C LEU A 607 9.04 -7.42 -0.49
N ILE A 608 8.02 -8.17 -0.09
CA ILE A 608 6.97 -7.73 0.84
C ILE A 608 6.82 -8.86 1.88
N ASN A 609 7.43 -8.69 3.04
CA ASN A 609 7.56 -9.79 4.00
C ASN A 609 7.37 -9.41 5.48
N ASP A 610 6.86 -10.35 6.26
CA ASP A 610 6.79 -10.27 7.73
C ASP A 610 6.01 -9.04 8.26
N ASN A 611 5.18 -8.39 7.43
CA ASN A 611 4.39 -7.21 7.81
C ASN A 611 3.08 -7.60 8.50
N THR A 612 2.62 -6.78 9.45
CA THR A 612 1.32 -6.94 10.12
C THR A 612 0.38 -5.81 9.69
N VAL A 613 -0.76 -6.16 9.10
CA VAL A 613 -1.64 -5.21 8.40
C VAL A 613 -3.10 -5.37 8.85
N TYR A 614 -3.70 -4.27 9.30
CA TYR A 614 -5.11 -4.17 9.70
C TYR A 614 -5.85 -3.27 8.71
N ALA A 615 -6.64 -3.85 7.80
CA ALA A 615 -7.32 -3.09 6.73
C ALA A 615 -8.52 -3.85 6.12
N PRO A 616 -9.47 -3.16 5.47
CA PRO A 616 -10.54 -3.82 4.73
C PRO A 616 -10.07 -4.31 3.35
N ARG A 617 -8.93 -3.80 2.87
CA ARG A 617 -8.12 -4.37 1.77
C ARG A 617 -6.67 -4.51 2.24
N GLY A 618 -6.17 -5.71 2.55
CA GLY A 618 -4.85 -5.88 3.15
C GLY A 618 -3.69 -5.53 2.21
N LEU A 619 -3.46 -6.37 1.18
CA LEU A 619 -2.53 -6.12 0.08
C LEU A 619 -3.27 -6.03 -1.25
N GLN A 620 -3.04 -4.98 -2.04
CA GLN A 620 -3.39 -4.96 -3.46
C GLN A 620 -2.12 -4.95 -4.32
N CYS A 621 -1.92 -5.99 -5.11
CA CYS A 621 -0.79 -6.24 -6.00
C CYS A 621 -1.28 -6.88 -7.31
N ASN A 622 -2.21 -6.19 -7.99
CA ASN A 622 -2.91 -6.66 -9.20
C ASN A 622 -2.11 -6.42 -10.51
N TYR A 623 -0.80 -6.29 -10.41
CA TYR A 623 0.08 -5.62 -11.37
C TYR A 623 0.73 -6.58 -12.38
N GLY A 624 0.97 -6.13 -13.62
CA GLY A 624 1.45 -6.96 -14.73
C GLY A 624 2.98 -7.12 -14.83
N HIS A 625 3.68 -7.26 -13.71
CA HIS A 625 5.15 -7.23 -13.64
C HIS A 625 5.69 -8.35 -12.74
N ASN A 626 7.00 -8.57 -12.75
CA ASN A 626 7.60 -9.87 -12.40
C ASN A 626 8.40 -9.84 -11.07
N HIS A 627 8.75 -11.01 -10.54
CA HIS A 627 9.66 -11.16 -9.38
C HIS A 627 9.18 -10.45 -8.10
N PHE A 628 7.91 -10.68 -7.75
CA PHE A 628 7.37 -10.35 -6.43
C PHE A 628 7.62 -11.51 -5.46
N LEU A 629 8.21 -11.22 -4.30
CA LEU A 629 8.33 -12.14 -3.16
C LEU A 629 7.40 -11.62 -2.07
N ILE A 630 6.29 -12.30 -1.83
CA ILE A 630 5.22 -11.88 -0.91
C ILE A 630 5.06 -12.99 0.14
N GLU A 631 5.64 -12.79 1.32
CA GLU A 631 5.79 -13.90 2.27
C GLU A 631 5.64 -13.58 3.76
N ARG A 632 5.06 -14.50 4.53
CA ARG A 632 4.90 -14.38 6.01
C ARG A 632 4.19 -13.11 6.50
N ASN A 633 3.43 -12.42 5.65
CA ASN A 633 2.66 -11.25 6.06
C ASN A 633 1.34 -11.67 6.74
N GLN A 634 0.90 -10.92 7.75
CA GLN A 634 -0.41 -11.06 8.37
C GLN A 634 -1.38 -9.97 7.86
N PHE A 635 -2.55 -10.37 7.37
CA PHE A 635 -3.63 -9.47 6.96
C PHE A 635 -4.90 -9.73 7.78
N THR A 636 -5.21 -8.84 8.71
CA THR A 636 -6.41 -8.89 9.55
C THR A 636 -7.46 -7.89 9.04
N PHE A 637 -8.73 -8.30 8.94
CA PHE A 637 -9.81 -7.38 8.57
C PHE A 637 -9.93 -6.24 9.57
N ALA A 638 -10.14 -5.01 9.11
CA ALA A 638 -10.44 -3.88 10.00
C ALA A 638 -11.26 -2.81 9.27
N LEU A 639 -12.10 -2.10 10.02
CA LEU A 639 -12.76 -0.85 9.64
C LEU A 639 -12.44 0.22 10.70
N PRO A 640 -11.17 0.64 10.81
CA PRO A 640 -10.71 1.56 11.86
C PRO A 640 -11.32 2.97 11.74
N PHE A 641 -11.84 3.32 10.55
CA PHE A 641 -12.46 4.61 10.26
C PHE A 641 -13.84 4.46 9.55
N GLY A 642 -14.48 3.29 9.66
CA GLY A 642 -15.77 2.98 9.02
C GLY A 642 -15.65 2.56 7.55
N ASP A 643 -16.76 2.69 6.81
CA ASP A 643 -16.86 2.36 5.39
C ASP A 643 -16.14 3.38 4.49
N PHE A 644 -15.43 2.88 3.46
CA PHE A 644 -14.86 3.72 2.40
C PHE A 644 -15.77 3.82 1.18
N TYR A 645 -15.62 4.89 0.38
CA TYR A 645 -16.48 5.08 -0.80
C TYR A 645 -16.33 3.91 -1.77
N GLY A 646 -17.46 3.31 -2.13
CA GLY A 646 -17.48 2.17 -3.03
C GLY A 646 -17.05 0.86 -2.35
N MET A 647 -17.01 0.78 -1.02
CA MET A 647 -16.91 -0.51 -0.34
C MET A 647 -18.12 -1.39 -0.69
N ARG A 648 -19.33 -0.80 -0.65
CA ARG A 648 -20.62 -1.41 -1.03
C ARG A 648 -21.23 -0.59 -2.17
N TYR A 649 -21.27 -1.12 -3.40
CA TYR A 649 -21.41 -0.29 -4.62
C TYR A 649 -22.21 -0.95 -5.75
N VAL A 650 -22.81 -0.11 -6.61
CA VAL A 650 -23.42 -0.54 -7.88
C VAL A 650 -22.31 -0.89 -8.87
N SER A 651 -22.28 -2.15 -9.29
CA SER A 651 -21.23 -2.74 -10.13
C SER A 651 -21.59 -2.83 -11.61
N GLY A 652 -22.86 -2.61 -11.98
CA GLY A 652 -23.33 -2.61 -13.36
C GLY A 652 -24.85 -2.54 -13.48
N PHE A 653 -25.32 -2.36 -14.72
CA PHE A 653 -26.72 -2.35 -15.09
C PHE A 653 -26.99 -3.36 -16.22
N ALA A 654 -28.20 -3.94 -16.23
CA ALA A 654 -28.68 -4.80 -17.32
C ALA A 654 -29.99 -4.25 -17.87
N VAL A 655 -30.05 -3.95 -19.17
CA VAL A 655 -31.28 -3.56 -19.85
C VAL A 655 -32.14 -4.80 -20.04
N THR A 656 -33.33 -4.84 -19.41
CA THR A 656 -34.27 -5.96 -19.48
C THR A 656 -35.33 -5.76 -20.56
N ASN A 657 -35.60 -4.52 -20.97
CA ASN A 657 -36.30 -4.19 -22.20
C ASN A 657 -35.72 -2.89 -22.79
N GLY A 658 -35.47 -2.85 -24.09
CA GLY A 658 -35.00 -1.64 -24.79
C GLY A 658 -36.12 -0.65 -25.15
N GLY A 659 -37.38 -1.07 -25.05
CA GLY A 659 -38.55 -0.27 -25.42
C GLY A 659 -38.59 0.10 -26.91
N SER A 660 -39.22 1.24 -27.23
CA SER A 660 -39.34 1.75 -28.59
C SER A 660 -39.65 3.25 -28.64
N GLY A 661 -39.28 3.92 -29.74
CA GLY A 661 -39.61 5.32 -30.02
C GLY A 661 -38.63 6.34 -29.45
N TYR A 662 -37.54 5.91 -28.82
CA TYR A 662 -36.57 6.83 -28.21
C TYR A 662 -35.81 7.61 -29.29
N THR A 663 -36.01 8.92 -29.33
CA THR A 663 -35.31 9.87 -30.22
C THR A 663 -34.07 10.47 -29.56
N THR A 664 -34.02 10.45 -28.23
CA THR A 664 -32.90 10.89 -27.39
C THR A 664 -32.72 9.94 -26.21
N ALA A 665 -31.56 9.97 -25.55
CA ALA A 665 -31.30 9.15 -24.37
C ALA A 665 -32.28 9.49 -23.22
N PRO A 666 -33.03 8.53 -22.66
CA PRO A 666 -33.81 8.77 -21.46
C PRO A 666 -32.90 8.99 -20.25
N LYS A 667 -33.37 9.82 -19.32
CA LYS A 667 -32.70 10.06 -18.03
C LYS A 667 -32.78 8.79 -17.18
N VAL A 668 -31.62 8.33 -16.71
CA VAL A 668 -31.52 7.23 -15.75
C VAL A 668 -31.72 7.79 -14.35
N ILE A 669 -32.66 7.22 -13.59
CA ILE A 669 -32.93 7.57 -12.20
C ILE A 669 -32.73 6.32 -11.35
N ILE A 670 -32.00 6.48 -10.24
CA ILE A 670 -31.59 5.40 -9.35
C ILE A 670 -32.11 5.73 -7.95
N THR A 671 -32.90 4.84 -7.35
CA THR A 671 -33.52 5.05 -6.03
C THR A 671 -33.47 3.80 -5.15
N GLY A 672 -33.48 4.01 -3.83
CA GLY A 672 -33.34 2.93 -2.85
C GLY A 672 -31.92 2.33 -2.84
N GLY A 673 -31.83 1.03 -2.56
CA GLY A 673 -30.56 0.29 -2.42
C GLY A 673 -29.95 0.30 -1.01
N GLY A 674 -30.57 0.99 -0.06
CA GLY A 674 -30.15 1.11 1.34
C GLY A 674 -30.67 2.41 1.94
N ALA A 675 -30.71 2.51 3.27
CA ALA A 675 -31.11 3.77 3.95
C ALA A 675 -30.05 4.87 3.81
N GLU A 676 -28.78 4.48 3.64
CA GLU A 676 -27.64 5.39 3.49
C GLU A 676 -27.07 5.43 2.05
N ALA A 677 -27.68 4.71 1.10
CA ALA A 677 -27.11 4.52 -0.24
C ALA A 677 -27.08 5.82 -1.06
N PHE A 678 -25.95 6.17 -1.67
CA PHE A 678 -25.80 7.44 -2.40
C PHE A 678 -24.83 7.40 -3.58
N GLY A 679 -25.08 8.29 -4.56
CA GLY A 679 -24.07 8.74 -5.52
C GLY A 679 -23.74 7.78 -6.66
N ALA A 680 -24.59 6.80 -6.97
CA ALA A 680 -24.52 6.08 -8.24
C ALA A 680 -25.14 6.93 -9.37
N GLU A 681 -24.55 6.90 -10.56
CA GLU A 681 -25.04 7.57 -11.78
C GLU A 681 -24.94 6.61 -12.98
N GLY A 682 -25.93 6.66 -13.88
CA GLY A 682 -25.96 5.88 -15.12
C GLY A 682 -26.36 6.75 -16.32
N GLU A 683 -26.00 6.31 -17.53
CA GLU A 683 -26.29 6.99 -18.79
C GLU A 683 -26.83 5.98 -19.81
N ALA A 684 -28.05 6.19 -20.31
CA ALA A 684 -28.68 5.31 -21.29
C ALA A 684 -28.12 5.57 -22.70
N VAL A 685 -27.81 4.50 -23.43
CA VAL A 685 -27.39 4.57 -24.85
C VAL A 685 -28.57 4.17 -25.72
N VAL A 686 -29.03 5.09 -26.56
CA VAL A 686 -30.09 4.85 -27.53
C VAL A 686 -29.50 4.56 -28.91
N LYS A 687 -30.01 3.51 -29.55
CA LYS A 687 -29.71 3.14 -30.94
C LYS A 687 -30.97 2.58 -31.59
N ASP A 688 -31.19 2.88 -32.87
CA ASP A 688 -32.30 2.32 -33.67
C ASP A 688 -33.69 2.46 -33.00
N GLY A 689 -33.91 3.57 -32.28
CA GLY A 689 -35.15 3.88 -31.56
C GLY A 689 -35.33 3.19 -30.19
N LYS A 690 -34.30 2.52 -29.66
CA LYS A 690 -34.35 1.71 -28.43
C LYS A 690 -33.19 2.02 -27.49
N VAL A 691 -33.39 1.82 -26.18
CA VAL A 691 -32.29 1.76 -25.21
C VAL A 691 -31.56 0.42 -25.39
N THR A 692 -30.23 0.45 -25.44
CA THR A 692 -29.38 -0.73 -25.74
C THR A 692 -28.33 -1.02 -24.68
N GLU A 693 -27.93 0.00 -23.91
CA GLU A 693 -26.95 -0.10 -22.82
C GLU A 693 -27.31 0.95 -21.76
N ILE A 694 -26.95 0.72 -20.49
CA ILE A 694 -26.82 1.79 -19.50
C ILE A 694 -25.38 1.78 -18.99
N LYS A 695 -24.62 2.80 -19.36
CA LYS A 695 -23.23 3.01 -18.93
C LYS A 695 -23.22 3.45 -17.47
N LEU A 696 -22.55 2.68 -16.61
CA LEU A 696 -22.27 3.08 -15.24
C LEU A 696 -21.27 4.25 -15.23
N ARG A 697 -21.70 5.41 -14.71
CA ARG A 697 -20.90 6.65 -14.68
C ARG A 697 -20.35 6.99 -13.30
N ARG A 698 -21.04 6.59 -12.23
CA ARG A 698 -20.52 6.54 -10.85
C ARG A 698 -21.01 5.27 -10.16
N ILE A 699 -20.14 4.63 -9.38
CA ILE A 699 -20.43 3.37 -8.67
C ILE A 699 -21.32 3.54 -7.43
N GLY A 700 -21.31 4.73 -6.82
CA GLY A 700 -21.99 4.98 -5.55
C GLY A 700 -21.31 4.33 -4.34
N SER A 701 -21.87 4.60 -3.15
CA SER A 701 -21.45 4.01 -1.88
C SER A 701 -22.66 3.60 -1.04
N ARG A 702 -22.42 2.73 -0.04
CA ARG A 702 -23.40 2.23 0.95
C ARG A 702 -24.64 1.52 0.36
N TYR A 703 -24.50 0.90 -0.81
CA TYR A 703 -25.56 0.08 -1.40
C TYR A 703 -25.56 -1.33 -0.78
N ASP A 704 -26.54 -1.61 0.09
CA ASP A 704 -26.77 -2.93 0.69
C ASP A 704 -27.59 -3.85 -0.21
N THR A 705 -28.46 -3.28 -1.04
CA THR A 705 -29.34 -4.00 -1.96
C THR A 705 -29.31 -3.38 -3.36
N PRO A 706 -29.65 -4.14 -4.41
CA PRO A 706 -29.85 -3.57 -5.75
C PRO A 706 -30.85 -2.42 -5.74
N PRO A 707 -30.49 -1.21 -6.19
CA PRO A 707 -31.43 -0.09 -6.29
C PRO A 707 -32.40 -0.26 -7.47
N THR A 708 -33.54 0.42 -7.39
CA THR A 708 -34.50 0.56 -8.49
C THR A 708 -33.91 1.46 -9.57
N VAL A 709 -34.11 1.09 -10.84
CA VAL A 709 -33.66 1.87 -12.00
C VAL A 709 -34.87 2.24 -12.87
N THR A 710 -35.13 3.55 -12.99
CA THR A 710 -36.22 4.11 -13.81
C THR A 710 -35.62 4.87 -15.00
N LEU A 711 -36.29 4.81 -16.15
CA LEU A 711 -35.90 5.49 -17.39
C LEU A 711 -36.99 6.49 -17.79
N GLU A 712 -36.68 7.79 -17.75
CA GLU A 712 -37.66 8.87 -17.98
C GLU A 712 -37.30 9.73 -19.21
N GLY A 713 -38.32 10.16 -19.97
CA GLY A 713 -38.14 11.01 -21.14
C GLY A 713 -37.56 10.26 -22.35
N GLY A 714 -36.72 10.93 -23.14
CA GLY A 714 -36.12 10.36 -24.36
C GLY A 714 -37.05 10.21 -25.57
N GLY A 715 -38.36 10.48 -25.41
CA GLY A 715 -39.37 10.43 -26.47
C GLY A 715 -39.98 9.05 -26.74
N GLY A 716 -39.43 7.98 -26.16
CA GLY A 716 -39.91 6.61 -26.30
C GLY A 716 -40.59 6.07 -25.05
N THR A 717 -41.03 4.82 -25.11
CA THR A 717 -41.72 4.11 -24.03
C THR A 717 -41.24 2.66 -23.88
N GLY A 718 -41.50 2.06 -22.72
CA GLY A 718 -41.35 0.61 -22.48
C GLY A 718 -39.95 0.10 -22.17
N ALA A 719 -38.93 0.96 -22.07
CA ALA A 719 -37.60 0.52 -21.65
C ALA A 719 -37.56 0.23 -20.13
N THR A 720 -36.87 -0.84 -19.74
CA THR A 720 -36.68 -1.27 -18.35
C THR A 720 -35.26 -1.80 -18.13
N ALA A 721 -34.76 -1.68 -16.90
CA ALA A 721 -33.42 -2.14 -16.53
C ALA A 721 -33.33 -2.53 -15.05
N THR A 722 -32.27 -3.25 -14.70
CA THR A 722 -31.93 -3.64 -13.32
C THR A 722 -30.48 -3.26 -12.99
N ALA A 723 -30.17 -3.15 -11.70
CA ALA A 723 -28.81 -2.89 -11.18
C ALA A 723 -28.23 -4.13 -10.47
N THR A 724 -26.91 -4.23 -10.41
CA THR A 724 -26.19 -5.26 -9.62
C THR A 724 -25.27 -4.60 -8.61
N VAL A 725 -25.20 -5.13 -7.38
CA VAL A 725 -24.37 -4.60 -6.28
C VAL A 725 -23.27 -5.59 -5.90
N ASN A 726 -22.09 -5.09 -5.51
CA ASN A 726 -20.92 -5.89 -5.13
C ASN A 726 -20.18 -5.26 -3.93
N THR A 727 -19.20 -5.96 -3.38
CA THR A 727 -18.31 -5.44 -2.31
C THR A 727 -16.83 -5.70 -2.60
N SER A 728 -16.00 -4.72 -2.25
CA SER A 728 -14.56 -4.70 -2.47
C SER A 728 -13.74 -4.84 -1.17
N THR A 729 -13.97 -5.87 -0.36
CA THR A 729 -13.12 -6.18 0.83
C THR A 729 -12.31 -7.47 0.62
N TYR A 730 -11.01 -7.45 0.93
CA TYR A 730 -10.14 -8.63 0.81
C TYR A 730 -8.82 -8.58 1.59
N GLY A 731 -8.28 -9.74 1.97
CA GLY A 731 -6.98 -9.81 2.65
C GLY A 731 -5.81 -9.54 1.71
N MET A 732 -5.78 -10.22 0.57
CA MET A 732 -4.78 -10.07 -0.49
C MET A 732 -5.45 -10.11 -1.86
N SER A 733 -4.96 -9.30 -2.80
CA SER A 733 -5.24 -9.39 -4.23
C SER A 733 -3.91 -9.40 -4.97
N VAL A 734 -3.57 -10.51 -5.61
CA VAL A 734 -2.21 -10.81 -6.11
C VAL A 734 -2.24 -11.40 -7.53
N GLY A 735 -1.30 -10.99 -8.38
CA GLY A 735 -1.25 -11.41 -9.79
C GLY A 735 -2.08 -10.52 -10.71
N ALA A 736 -1.80 -10.58 -12.02
CA ALA A 736 -2.25 -9.54 -12.94
C ALA A 736 -3.74 -9.64 -13.31
N GLU A 737 -4.45 -8.51 -13.37
CA GLU A 737 -5.74 -8.46 -14.08
C GLU A 737 -5.54 -8.68 -15.59
N ALA A 738 -6.56 -9.19 -16.28
CA ALA A 738 -6.49 -9.54 -17.71
C ALA A 738 -6.00 -8.40 -18.62
N ARG A 739 -6.30 -7.13 -18.27
CA ARG A 739 -5.85 -5.91 -18.97
C ARG A 739 -4.37 -5.56 -18.76
N TYR A 740 -3.74 -6.03 -17.68
CA TYR A 740 -2.32 -5.81 -17.38
C TYR A 740 -1.44 -7.01 -17.76
N GLY A 741 -2.05 -8.15 -18.08
CA GLY A 741 -1.38 -9.30 -18.71
C GLY A 741 -1.18 -10.47 -17.75
N THR A 742 0.07 -10.73 -17.35
CA THR A 742 0.43 -11.89 -16.51
C THR A 742 1.69 -11.57 -15.71
N MET A 743 1.64 -11.78 -14.40
CA MET A 743 2.78 -11.62 -13.50
C MET A 743 3.66 -12.89 -13.56
N LEU A 744 4.95 -12.74 -13.89
CA LEU A 744 5.88 -13.86 -14.04
C LEU A 744 6.72 -14.10 -12.77
N ALA A 745 6.92 -15.37 -12.43
CA ALA A 745 7.86 -15.83 -11.40
C ALA A 745 7.74 -15.08 -10.07
N ALA A 746 6.50 -14.98 -9.57
CA ALA A 746 6.21 -14.48 -8.23
C ALA A 746 6.19 -15.64 -7.21
N GLN A 747 6.58 -15.36 -5.98
CA GLN A 747 6.59 -16.31 -4.86
C GLN A 747 5.65 -15.77 -3.78
N ILE A 748 4.51 -16.45 -3.56
CA ILE A 748 3.46 -16.04 -2.63
C ILE A 748 3.34 -17.15 -1.58
N ARG A 749 3.91 -16.95 -0.38
CA ARG A 749 4.05 -18.05 0.60
C ARG A 749 3.98 -17.71 2.07
N GLY A 750 3.41 -18.58 2.90
CA GLY A 750 3.40 -18.39 4.36
C GLY A 750 2.54 -17.21 4.86
N ASN A 751 1.76 -16.56 4.00
CA ASN A 751 0.94 -15.40 4.41
C ASN A 751 -0.28 -15.88 5.19
N TYR A 752 -0.67 -15.14 6.23
CA TYR A 752 -1.80 -15.45 7.11
C TYR A 752 -2.89 -14.39 6.98
N ILE A 753 -4.14 -14.81 6.77
CA ILE A 753 -5.29 -13.90 6.61
C ILE A 753 -6.41 -14.30 7.56
N GLN A 754 -6.97 -13.34 8.28
CA GLN A 754 -8.02 -13.59 9.28
C GLN A 754 -9.03 -12.44 9.39
N ASN A 755 -10.19 -12.75 9.94
CA ASN A 755 -11.24 -11.79 10.28
C ASN A 755 -10.96 -11.12 11.65
N SER A 756 -11.82 -10.21 12.10
CA SER A 756 -11.64 -9.52 13.39
C SER A 756 -12.96 -9.03 14.00
N PRO A 757 -12.96 -8.45 15.22
CA PRO A 757 -14.14 -7.82 15.82
C PRO A 757 -14.81 -6.76 14.95
N ASP A 758 -14.08 -6.13 14.03
CA ASP A 758 -14.65 -5.17 13.08
C ASP A 758 -15.49 -5.85 12.00
N GLY A 759 -15.29 -7.14 11.73
CA GLY A 759 -16.05 -7.90 10.75
C GLY A 759 -15.25 -8.91 9.94
N ASN A 760 -15.88 -9.38 8.86
CA ASN A 760 -15.37 -10.47 8.03
C ASN A 760 -15.03 -9.99 6.61
N PHE A 761 -13.92 -10.46 6.04
CA PHE A 761 -13.59 -10.26 4.63
C PHE A 761 -14.65 -10.90 3.73
N MET A 762 -14.93 -10.31 2.56
CA MET A 762 -15.71 -10.99 1.52
C MET A 762 -14.89 -12.11 0.84
N ARG A 763 -13.61 -11.85 0.53
CA ARG A 763 -12.68 -12.77 -0.14
C ARG A 763 -11.29 -12.63 0.48
N GLN A 764 -10.64 -13.68 0.99
CA GLN A 764 -9.36 -13.52 1.68
C GLN A 764 -8.19 -13.42 0.71
N MET A 765 -8.03 -14.33 -0.26
CA MET A 765 -7.05 -14.24 -1.34
C MET A 765 -7.72 -14.19 -2.71
N ILE A 766 -7.63 -13.05 -3.41
CA ILE A 766 -8.00 -12.91 -4.82
C ILE A 766 -6.75 -13.15 -5.67
N ILE A 767 -6.81 -14.08 -6.63
CA ILE A 767 -5.64 -14.52 -7.40
C ILE A 767 -5.85 -14.25 -8.89
N GLY A 768 -5.10 -13.29 -9.44
CA GLY A 768 -5.06 -12.90 -10.85
C GLY A 768 -4.16 -13.82 -11.70
N LYS A 769 -3.83 -13.36 -12.92
CA LYS A 769 -3.03 -14.13 -13.88
C LYS A 769 -1.56 -14.21 -13.45
N LEU A 770 -1.07 -15.44 -13.32
CA LEU A 770 0.28 -15.79 -12.89
C LEU A 770 0.90 -16.82 -13.84
N ARG A 771 2.21 -16.72 -14.11
CA ARG A 771 2.96 -17.74 -14.86
C ARG A 771 4.31 -18.05 -14.24
N GLY A 772 4.63 -19.33 -14.08
CA GLY A 772 5.89 -19.79 -13.48
C GLY A 772 6.04 -19.37 -12.01
N SER A 773 4.92 -19.12 -11.32
CA SER A 773 4.85 -18.58 -9.96
C SER A 773 4.51 -19.69 -8.96
N SER A 774 4.92 -19.53 -7.69
CA SER A 774 4.61 -20.47 -6.60
C SER A 774 3.61 -19.88 -5.61
N ILE A 775 2.55 -20.62 -5.29
CA ILE A 775 1.56 -20.27 -4.26
C ILE A 775 1.57 -21.41 -3.22
N VAL A 776 2.27 -21.22 -2.10
CA VAL A 776 2.64 -22.32 -1.18
C VAL A 776 2.52 -21.93 0.28
N GLY A 777 1.90 -22.73 1.14
CA GLY A 777 1.93 -22.49 2.60
C GLY A 777 1.10 -21.30 3.06
N ASN A 778 0.13 -20.79 2.29
CA ASN A 778 -0.69 -19.63 2.71
C ASN A 778 -1.90 -20.08 3.51
N HIS A 779 -2.28 -19.31 4.53
CA HIS A 779 -3.35 -19.63 5.48
C HIS A 779 -4.48 -18.59 5.42
N CYS A 780 -5.71 -19.07 5.26
CA CYS A 780 -6.94 -18.29 5.23
C CYS A 780 -7.86 -18.77 6.37
N ASP A 781 -7.87 -18.08 7.50
CA ASP A 781 -8.83 -18.32 8.57
C ASP A 781 -10.18 -17.69 8.20
N ILE A 782 -11.04 -18.51 7.59
CA ILE A 782 -12.34 -18.08 7.08
C ILE A 782 -13.40 -17.95 8.19
N THR A 783 -13.06 -18.30 9.44
CA THR A 783 -13.95 -18.28 10.59
C THR A 783 -14.60 -16.89 10.76
N PRO A 784 -15.94 -16.79 10.85
CA PRO A 784 -16.62 -15.50 10.85
C PRO A 784 -16.88 -15.00 12.27
N TYR A 785 -16.47 -13.77 12.54
CA TYR A 785 -16.93 -13.04 13.73
C TYR A 785 -18.45 -12.83 13.69
N LYS A 786 -19.10 -12.94 14.85
CA LYS A 786 -20.55 -12.83 15.02
C LYS A 786 -20.93 -11.86 16.14
N ASN A 787 -22.13 -11.30 16.09
CA ASN A 787 -22.70 -10.64 17.28
C ASN A 787 -23.02 -11.67 18.38
N ALA A 788 -22.97 -11.27 19.65
CA ALA A 788 -23.14 -12.20 20.78
C ALA A 788 -24.54 -12.87 20.85
N GLU A 789 -25.52 -12.33 20.14
CA GLU A 789 -26.85 -12.91 20.00
C GLU A 789 -26.86 -14.09 19.01
N GLN A 790 -26.38 -13.90 17.78
CA GLN A 790 -26.28 -14.93 16.74
C GLN A 790 -25.07 -15.87 16.93
N GLY A 791 -24.17 -15.52 17.84
CA GLY A 791 -23.04 -16.32 18.29
C GLY A 791 -23.41 -17.50 19.20
N LYS A 792 -24.64 -17.54 19.73
CA LYS A 792 -25.14 -18.65 20.57
C LYS A 792 -25.39 -19.91 19.73
N THR A 793 -24.34 -20.70 19.54
CA THR A 793 -24.38 -21.96 18.79
C THR A 793 -24.02 -23.17 19.65
N GLU A 794 -24.41 -24.37 19.21
CA GLU A 794 -24.11 -25.63 19.91
C GLU A 794 -22.61 -25.91 20.02
N VAL A 795 -21.79 -25.34 19.12
CA VAL A 795 -20.32 -25.50 19.09
C VAL A 795 -19.57 -24.44 19.94
N GLY A 796 -20.30 -23.66 20.75
CA GLY A 796 -19.74 -22.63 21.63
C GLY A 796 -19.73 -21.22 21.03
N GLN A 797 -18.89 -20.35 21.62
CA GLN A 797 -18.78 -18.93 21.27
C GLN A 797 -17.34 -18.43 21.00
N PRO A 798 -16.56 -19.04 20.08
CA PRO A 798 -15.38 -18.37 19.56
C PRO A 798 -15.81 -17.19 18.67
N TYR A 799 -15.05 -16.09 18.71
CA TYR A 799 -15.21 -14.92 17.83
C TYR A 799 -16.58 -14.21 17.92
N THR A 800 -17.20 -14.20 19.10
CA THR A 800 -18.41 -13.39 19.38
C THR A 800 -18.04 -12.03 19.99
N VAL A 801 -18.61 -10.93 19.47
CA VAL A 801 -18.45 -9.56 20.01
C VAL A 801 -19.72 -8.74 19.78
N ASP A 802 -20.08 -7.83 20.69
CA ASP A 802 -21.31 -7.03 20.55
C ASP A 802 -21.29 -5.99 19.40
N THR A 803 -20.11 -5.72 18.83
CA THR A 803 -19.82 -4.53 18.03
C THR A 803 -19.46 -4.79 16.56
N VAL A 804 -19.79 -5.98 16.01
CA VAL A 804 -19.43 -6.35 14.62
C VAL A 804 -19.93 -5.33 13.60
N LYS A 805 -19.01 -4.60 12.95
CA LYS A 805 -19.35 -3.53 12.01
C LYS A 805 -19.75 -4.07 10.62
N TYR A 806 -19.21 -5.20 10.18
CA TYR A 806 -19.39 -5.69 8.82
C TYR A 806 -19.47 -7.23 8.68
N ARG A 807 -20.38 -7.72 7.81
CA ARG A 807 -20.59 -9.16 7.50
C ARG A 807 -20.78 -10.09 8.72
N ASN A 808 -21.54 -9.66 9.72
CA ASN A 808 -21.93 -10.47 10.89
C ASN A 808 -22.30 -11.92 10.50
N GLY A 809 -21.56 -12.90 11.01
CA GLY A 809 -21.83 -14.33 10.81
C GLY A 809 -21.54 -14.91 9.43
N LEU A 810 -21.19 -14.10 8.43
CA LEU A 810 -20.96 -14.57 7.06
C LEU A 810 -19.49 -14.98 6.84
N LEU A 811 -19.29 -16.27 6.59
CA LEU A 811 -17.99 -16.87 6.20
C LEU A 811 -17.28 -16.05 5.10
N SER A 812 -15.96 -16.01 5.17
CA SER A 812 -15.12 -15.46 4.10
C SER A 812 -14.84 -16.50 3.02
N ALA A 813 -14.78 -16.11 1.75
CA ALA A 813 -14.25 -17.00 0.71
C ALA A 813 -12.72 -17.01 0.80
N GLY A 814 -12.10 -18.14 1.18
CA GLY A 814 -10.65 -18.24 1.38
C GLY A 814 -9.84 -17.91 0.13
N PHE A 815 -9.76 -18.85 -0.82
CA PHE A 815 -9.00 -18.68 -2.07
C PHE A 815 -9.95 -18.48 -3.27
N TYR A 816 -9.80 -17.36 -3.98
CA TYR A 816 -10.69 -16.92 -5.06
C TYR A 816 -9.90 -16.60 -6.35
N PRO A 817 -9.60 -17.61 -7.18
CA PRO A 817 -8.80 -17.45 -8.39
C PRO A 817 -9.65 -16.91 -9.56
N ILE A 818 -9.31 -15.70 -10.02
CA ILE A 818 -9.96 -14.99 -11.14
C ILE A 818 -9.09 -14.96 -12.41
N GLY A 819 -7.82 -15.37 -12.31
CA GLY A 819 -6.90 -15.47 -13.44
C GLY A 819 -6.51 -16.92 -13.78
N GLU A 820 -5.85 -17.08 -14.93
CA GLU A 820 -5.20 -18.32 -15.34
C GLU A 820 -3.91 -18.52 -14.53
N LEU A 821 -3.65 -19.77 -14.11
CA LEU A 821 -2.40 -20.21 -13.52
C LEU A 821 -1.65 -21.07 -14.54
N ASP A 822 -0.49 -20.59 -15.02
CA ASP A 822 0.20 -21.14 -16.18
C ASP A 822 1.62 -21.59 -15.82
N ASN A 823 1.92 -22.90 -15.86
CA ASN A 823 3.16 -23.47 -15.29
C ASN A 823 3.43 -23.05 -13.82
N CYS A 824 2.40 -22.77 -13.03
CA CYS A 824 2.56 -22.42 -11.61
C CYS A 824 2.67 -23.67 -10.72
N THR A 825 3.28 -23.52 -9.55
CA THR A 825 3.27 -24.52 -8.46
C THR A 825 2.23 -24.12 -7.43
N VAL A 826 1.33 -25.03 -7.05
CA VAL A 826 0.33 -24.82 -5.99
C VAL A 826 0.40 -25.99 -5.00
N ALA A 827 0.69 -25.67 -3.73
CA ALA A 827 0.91 -26.65 -2.66
C ALA A 827 0.47 -26.07 -1.30
N GLU A 828 0.08 -26.90 -0.33
CA GLU A 828 0.04 -26.53 1.10
C GLU A 828 -0.70 -25.21 1.41
N ASN A 829 -1.77 -24.85 0.69
CA ASN A 829 -2.56 -23.65 0.99
C ASN A 829 -3.79 -24.07 1.79
N TYR A 830 -4.03 -23.47 2.95
CA TYR A 830 -5.00 -23.95 3.93
C TYR A 830 -6.12 -22.94 4.17
N MET A 831 -7.37 -23.42 4.19
CA MET A 831 -8.53 -22.69 4.69
C MET A 831 -8.94 -23.30 6.03
N HIS A 832 -8.99 -22.48 7.08
CA HIS A 832 -9.31 -22.92 8.45
C HIS A 832 -10.69 -22.40 8.86
N ASN A 833 -11.54 -23.27 9.42
CA ASN A 833 -12.80 -22.86 10.03
C ASN A 833 -12.90 -23.41 11.47
N GLN A 834 -12.46 -22.60 12.42
CA GLN A 834 -12.35 -22.96 13.84
C GLN A 834 -13.72 -23.21 14.51
N LEU A 835 -14.84 -22.74 13.94
CA LEU A 835 -16.18 -23.07 14.42
C LEU A 835 -16.61 -24.53 14.16
N THR A 836 -15.91 -25.23 13.27
CA THR A 836 -16.20 -26.62 12.90
C THR A 836 -14.99 -27.55 13.07
N ASP A 837 -13.87 -27.00 13.56
CA ASP A 837 -12.55 -27.65 13.61
C ASP A 837 -12.14 -28.32 12.28
N THR A 838 -12.36 -27.62 11.16
CA THR A 838 -12.02 -28.11 9.82
C THR A 838 -10.90 -27.31 9.16
N VAL A 839 -10.03 -28.03 8.43
CA VAL A 839 -9.00 -27.46 7.58
C VAL A 839 -9.13 -28.05 6.17
N GLU A 840 -9.33 -27.21 5.17
CA GLU A 840 -9.39 -27.59 3.75
C GLU A 840 -8.11 -27.16 3.02
N VAL A 841 -7.62 -27.98 2.07
CA VAL A 841 -6.45 -27.65 1.25
C VAL A 841 -6.86 -27.10 -0.11
N TRP A 842 -6.45 -25.87 -0.44
CA TRP A 842 -6.64 -25.27 -1.75
C TRP A 842 -5.56 -25.70 -2.75
N THR A 843 -5.96 -26.52 -3.71
CA THR A 843 -5.10 -27.19 -4.71
C THR A 843 -5.00 -26.44 -6.05
N GLY A 844 -5.74 -25.34 -6.22
CA GLY A 844 -5.81 -24.58 -7.48
C GLY A 844 -6.72 -25.15 -8.57
N ALA A 845 -7.32 -26.34 -8.35
CA ALA A 845 -7.93 -27.29 -9.29
C ALA A 845 -8.80 -26.79 -10.47
N ARG A 846 -9.22 -25.52 -10.52
CA ARG A 846 -10.20 -25.00 -11.49
C ARG A 846 -9.62 -24.07 -12.57
N ASN A 847 -8.38 -23.57 -12.43
CA ASN A 847 -7.85 -22.46 -13.26
C ASN A 847 -6.55 -22.83 -14.03
N HIS A 848 -6.43 -24.08 -14.49
CA HIS A 848 -5.15 -24.63 -14.96
C HIS A 848 -4.89 -24.54 -16.47
N LYS A 849 -3.69 -24.07 -16.81
CA LYS A 849 -2.91 -24.55 -17.97
C LYS A 849 -1.56 -25.03 -17.43
N ASN A 850 -1.23 -26.30 -17.66
CA ASN A 850 0.08 -26.89 -17.33
C ASN A 850 0.55 -26.66 -15.87
N THR A 851 -0.37 -26.40 -14.93
CA THR A 851 -0.06 -26.15 -13.53
C THR A 851 0.36 -27.45 -12.85
N GLN A 852 1.39 -27.40 -11.99
CA GLN A 852 1.75 -28.52 -11.14
C GLN A 852 1.14 -28.31 -9.75
N THR A 853 0.00 -28.98 -9.52
CA THR A 853 -0.54 -29.19 -8.18
C THR A 853 0.30 -30.28 -7.52
N THR A 854 1.33 -29.86 -6.80
CA THR A 854 2.17 -30.74 -5.99
C THR A 854 1.70 -30.66 -4.54
N ASP A 855 1.15 -31.73 -4.00
CA ASP A 855 1.32 -31.94 -2.56
C ASP A 855 2.83 -32.08 -2.32
N TYR A 856 3.41 -31.15 -1.57
CA TYR A 856 4.86 -31.12 -1.32
C TYR A 856 5.28 -32.27 -0.41
N ALA A 857 4.42 -32.73 0.50
CA ALA A 857 4.67 -33.95 1.28
C ALA A 857 4.69 -35.19 0.37
N ALA A 858 3.71 -35.33 -0.54
CA ALA A 858 3.70 -36.42 -1.53
C ALA A 858 4.90 -36.33 -2.49
N THR A 859 5.30 -35.12 -2.91
CA THR A 859 6.43 -34.92 -3.83
C THR A 859 7.77 -35.22 -3.16
N MET A 860 7.95 -34.80 -1.91
CA MET A 860 9.12 -35.15 -1.09
C MET A 860 9.12 -36.65 -0.72
N MET A 861 7.96 -37.28 -0.55
CA MET A 861 7.84 -38.72 -0.35
C MET A 861 8.18 -39.49 -1.63
N GLN A 862 7.75 -39.03 -2.80
CA GLN A 862 8.09 -39.62 -4.10
C GLN A 862 9.59 -39.48 -4.42
N ALA A 863 10.20 -38.32 -4.09
CA ALA A 863 11.64 -38.13 -4.20
C ALA A 863 12.41 -39.09 -3.27
N LYS A 864 12.01 -39.18 -1.99
CA LYS A 864 12.58 -40.16 -1.04
C LYS A 864 12.37 -41.61 -1.49
N LEU A 865 11.22 -41.95 -2.08
CA LEU A 865 10.98 -43.27 -2.68
C LEU A 865 11.95 -43.53 -3.83
N THR A 866 12.17 -42.56 -4.71
CA THR A 866 13.10 -42.68 -5.85
C THR A 866 14.56 -42.82 -5.38
N ASP A 867 14.97 -42.06 -4.36
CA ASP A 867 16.29 -42.18 -3.73
C ASP A 867 16.46 -43.55 -3.05
N LEU A 868 15.42 -44.02 -2.33
CA LEU A 868 15.42 -45.33 -1.68
C LEU A 868 15.40 -46.48 -2.70
N GLU A 869 14.70 -46.35 -3.82
CA GLU A 869 14.72 -47.30 -4.93
C GLU A 869 16.11 -47.34 -5.59
N ALA A 870 16.77 -46.19 -5.77
CA ALA A 870 18.14 -46.13 -6.27
C ALA A 870 19.16 -46.71 -5.27
N GLU A 871 18.96 -46.52 -3.97
CA GLU A 871 19.79 -47.10 -2.91
C GLU A 871 19.56 -48.61 -2.77
N ILE A 872 18.31 -49.08 -2.81
CA ILE A 872 17.95 -50.51 -2.90
C ILE A 872 18.54 -51.14 -4.17
N THR A 873 18.58 -50.42 -5.29
CA THR A 873 19.19 -50.90 -6.54
C THR A 873 20.71 -51.01 -6.41
N LYS A 874 21.39 -50.04 -5.80
CA LYS A 874 22.82 -50.12 -5.45
C LYS A 874 23.11 -51.27 -4.49
N LEU A 875 22.28 -51.44 -3.45
CA LEU A 875 22.41 -52.53 -2.48
C LEU A 875 22.25 -53.90 -3.14
N LYS A 876 21.22 -54.09 -3.97
CA LYS A 876 21.02 -55.31 -4.78
C LYS A 876 22.20 -55.58 -5.72
N ALA A 877 22.74 -54.54 -6.37
CA ALA A 877 23.94 -54.67 -7.21
C ALA A 877 25.19 -55.08 -6.39
N SER A 878 25.33 -54.58 -5.16
CA SER A 878 26.45 -54.92 -4.26
C SER A 878 26.33 -56.30 -3.60
N THR A 879 25.11 -56.82 -3.39
CA THR A 879 24.86 -58.13 -2.77
C THR A 879 24.76 -59.27 -3.78
N ALA A 880 24.44 -58.99 -5.05
CA ALA A 880 24.40 -59.98 -6.12
C ALA A 880 25.72 -60.77 -6.32
N GLY A 881 26.86 -60.23 -5.85
CA GLY A 881 28.15 -60.90 -5.87
C GLY A 881 28.53 -61.71 -4.61
N LYS A 882 27.66 -61.78 -3.59
CA LYS A 882 27.97 -62.43 -2.29
C LYS A 882 26.98 -63.53 -1.92
N ALA A 883 26.91 -64.55 -2.78
CA ALA A 883 26.11 -65.77 -2.58
C ALA A 883 26.95 -67.02 -2.27
N SER A 884 28.03 -66.89 -1.48
CA SER A 884 28.67 -68.03 -0.81
C SER A 884 29.59 -67.58 0.33
N GLU A 885 29.16 -67.75 1.57
CA GLU A 885 30.04 -68.03 2.72
C GLU A 885 29.18 -68.53 3.89
N THR A 886 29.45 -69.74 4.37
CA THR A 886 28.69 -70.39 5.45
C THR A 886 29.38 -70.13 6.79
N VAL A 887 28.71 -69.41 7.70
CA VAL A 887 29.16 -69.24 9.09
C VAL A 887 28.07 -69.76 10.03
N THR A 888 28.48 -70.59 10.98
CA THR A 888 27.61 -71.32 11.92
C THR A 888 26.98 -70.42 12.99
N GLN A 889 25.77 -70.78 13.43
CA GLN A 889 25.16 -70.22 14.63
C GLN A 889 25.98 -70.53 15.90
N PRO A 890 26.09 -69.58 16.83
CA PRO A 890 26.11 -69.86 18.27
C PRO A 890 24.68 -70.02 18.79
N THR A 891 24.46 -70.99 19.69
CA THR A 891 23.16 -71.24 20.33
C THR A 891 22.80 -70.12 21.34
N PRO A 892 21.53 -69.68 21.44
CA PRO A 892 21.13 -68.71 22.46
C PRO A 892 20.92 -69.39 23.82
N GLU A 893 21.67 -68.99 24.86
CA GLU A 893 21.35 -69.38 26.23
C GLU A 893 20.27 -68.47 26.84
N THR A 894 19.17 -69.12 27.23
CA THR A 894 18.03 -68.57 27.94
C THR A 894 18.34 -68.23 29.40
N VAL A 895 17.68 -67.20 29.94
CA VAL A 895 16.82 -67.30 31.16
C VAL A 895 15.94 -66.03 31.16
N VAL A 896 14.61 -66.11 31.26
CA VAL A 896 13.89 -66.33 32.53
C VAL A 896 12.81 -65.25 32.79
N PRO A 897 11.94 -64.84 31.85
CA PRO A 897 10.86 -63.91 32.17
C PRO A 897 9.82 -64.54 33.11
N LYS A 898 9.35 -63.75 34.08
CA LYS A 898 8.03 -63.92 34.72
C LYS A 898 7.20 -62.68 34.36
N ALA A 899 5.97 -62.79 33.84
CA ALA A 899 4.81 -63.55 34.35
C ALA A 899 4.34 -63.00 35.70
N ASP A 900 3.07 -62.79 35.98
CA ASP A 900 1.83 -63.30 35.36
C ASP A 900 0.72 -62.23 35.50
N SER A 901 -0.51 -62.32 34.96
CA SER A 901 -1.20 -63.22 34.02
C SER A 901 -2.28 -62.34 33.30
N THR A 902 -3.43 -62.70 32.70
CA THR A 902 -4.27 -63.87 32.32
C THR A 902 -5.37 -63.26 31.39
N THR A 903 -6.16 -63.84 30.49
CA THR A 903 -6.37 -65.06 29.66
C THR A 903 -7.77 -64.81 28.99
N HIS A 904 -8.32 -65.39 27.92
CA HIS A 904 -8.09 -66.45 26.89
C HIS A 904 -9.30 -66.32 25.90
N LYS A 905 -9.53 -66.97 24.74
CA LYS A 905 -8.89 -67.94 23.80
C LYS A 905 -9.74 -67.90 22.48
N ALA A 906 -9.48 -68.59 21.36
CA ALA A 906 -8.45 -69.56 20.95
C ALA A 906 -8.20 -69.54 19.41
N GLU A 907 -7.04 -70.05 19.02
CA GLU A 907 -6.67 -70.71 17.73
C GLU A 907 -7.28 -72.15 17.67
N PRO A 908 -6.88 -73.17 16.83
CA PRO A 908 -5.77 -73.32 15.84
C PRO A 908 -6.19 -74.03 14.50
N GLU A 909 -5.36 -74.39 13.50
CA GLU A 909 -3.99 -74.05 13.01
C GLU A 909 -3.79 -74.60 11.56
N GLN A 910 -2.76 -74.11 10.83
CA GLN A 910 -1.95 -74.86 9.83
C GLN A 910 -2.60 -75.46 8.54
N PRO A 911 -1.82 -75.96 7.54
CA PRO A 911 -0.46 -75.59 7.09
C PRO A 911 -0.28 -75.52 5.53
N THR A 912 0.98 -75.48 5.08
CA THR A 912 1.49 -75.95 3.76
C THR A 912 1.26 -75.08 2.50
N SER A 913 1.73 -75.58 1.35
CA SER A 913 2.39 -74.79 0.29
C SER A 913 1.84 -74.99 -1.13
N THR A 914 2.34 -74.14 -2.05
CA THR A 914 2.40 -74.31 -3.52
C THR A 914 1.09 -74.27 -4.33
N ALA A 915 1.06 -73.30 -5.25
CA ALA A 915 0.36 -73.30 -6.55
C ALA A 915 -1.15 -73.60 -6.61
N ASN A 916 -1.95 -72.53 -6.76
CA ASN A 916 -2.75 -72.33 -7.97
C ASN A 916 -3.34 -70.90 -8.04
N GLU A 917 -3.60 -70.42 -9.25
CA GLU A 917 -4.48 -69.26 -9.45
C GLU A 917 -5.94 -69.67 -9.23
N GLN A 918 -6.64 -69.03 -8.28
CA GLN A 918 -8.10 -69.03 -8.21
C GLN A 918 -8.62 -67.67 -7.71
N PRO A 919 -9.87 -67.30 -8.04
CA PRO A 919 -10.13 -65.91 -8.43
C PRO A 919 -10.49 -64.97 -7.27
N THR A 920 -10.19 -63.69 -7.47
CA THR A 920 -10.84 -62.59 -6.74
C THR A 920 -12.37 -62.71 -6.88
N PRO A 921 -13.16 -62.51 -5.80
CA PRO A 921 -14.62 -62.53 -5.89
C PRO A 921 -15.13 -61.53 -6.93
N ALA A 922 -16.05 -61.98 -7.79
CA ALA A 922 -16.69 -61.10 -8.77
C ALA A 922 -17.48 -60.00 -8.04
N ALA A 923 -17.33 -58.75 -8.49
CA ALA A 923 -18.12 -57.64 -7.97
C ALA A 923 -19.61 -57.89 -8.28
N THR A 924 -20.47 -57.79 -7.27
CA THR A 924 -21.92 -57.88 -7.46
C THR A 924 -22.44 -56.65 -8.22
N GLU A 925 -23.35 -56.89 -9.17
CA GLU A 925 -24.08 -55.83 -9.87
C GLU A 925 -25.19 -55.28 -8.97
N THR A 926 -25.04 -54.03 -8.52
CA THR A 926 -26.14 -53.27 -7.89
C THR A 926 -26.82 -52.44 -8.95
N SER A 927 -28.15 -52.53 -9.09
CA SER A 927 -28.91 -51.74 -10.06
C SER A 927 -30.17 -51.10 -9.49
N ILE A 928 -30.34 -49.81 -9.76
CA ILE A 928 -31.48 -48.99 -9.34
C ILE A 928 -32.19 -48.47 -10.59
N LYS A 929 -33.39 -48.97 -10.87
CA LYS A 929 -34.19 -48.65 -12.06
C LYS A 929 -35.46 -47.88 -11.71
N PHE A 930 -35.80 -46.87 -12.52
CA PHE A 930 -37.00 -46.05 -12.37
C PHE A 930 -37.99 -46.31 -13.52
N THR A 931 -39.25 -46.63 -13.21
CA THR A 931 -40.28 -47.02 -14.20
C THR A 931 -41.39 -46.00 -14.38
N PHE A 932 -41.54 -45.06 -13.44
CA PHE A 932 -42.60 -44.03 -13.41
C PHE A 932 -44.05 -44.59 -13.50
N ASN A 933 -44.26 -45.88 -13.21
CA ASN A 933 -45.56 -46.53 -13.30
C ASN A 933 -46.53 -46.02 -12.21
N GLY A 934 -47.75 -45.67 -12.61
CA GLY A 934 -48.83 -45.28 -11.70
C GLY A 934 -48.68 -43.89 -11.07
N LEU A 935 -47.74 -43.07 -11.54
CA LEU A 935 -47.57 -41.69 -11.08
C LEU A 935 -48.46 -40.74 -11.89
N GLU A 936 -49.31 -39.99 -11.21
CA GLU A 936 -50.01 -38.85 -11.82
C GLU A 936 -49.03 -37.73 -12.19
N SER A 937 -49.39 -36.87 -13.14
CA SER A 937 -48.58 -35.71 -13.52
C SER A 937 -48.30 -34.77 -12.32
N SER A 938 -49.26 -34.69 -11.40
CA SER A 938 -49.22 -33.95 -10.13
C SER A 938 -48.13 -34.42 -9.15
N ALA A 939 -47.67 -35.67 -9.27
CA ALA A 939 -46.69 -36.24 -8.35
C ALA A 939 -45.34 -35.50 -8.43
N THR A 940 -44.66 -35.38 -7.29
CA THR A 940 -43.40 -34.65 -7.15
C THR A 940 -42.17 -35.55 -7.11
N GLU A 941 -42.32 -36.86 -6.88
CA GLU A 941 -41.20 -37.81 -6.84
C GLU A 941 -41.55 -39.19 -7.40
N ALA A 942 -40.50 -39.93 -7.78
CA ALA A 942 -40.56 -41.33 -8.17
C ALA A 942 -39.57 -42.15 -7.33
N VAL A 943 -39.99 -43.34 -6.88
CA VAL A 943 -39.16 -44.28 -6.11
C VAL A 943 -38.51 -45.30 -7.05
N GLY A 944 -37.26 -45.64 -6.79
CA GLY A 944 -36.47 -46.62 -7.55
C GLY A 944 -36.71 -48.07 -7.12
N SER A 945 -36.19 -49.01 -7.90
CA SER A 945 -36.37 -50.46 -7.67
C SER A 945 -35.82 -51.02 -6.36
N ASN A 946 -34.98 -50.27 -5.63
CA ASN A 946 -34.51 -50.62 -4.28
C ASN A 946 -35.38 -50.06 -3.14
N SER A 947 -36.50 -49.37 -3.45
CA SER A 947 -37.39 -48.69 -2.50
C SER A 947 -36.80 -47.53 -1.67
N GLU A 948 -35.48 -47.37 -1.61
CA GLU A 948 -34.79 -46.29 -0.91
C GLU A 948 -34.53 -45.08 -1.82
N ALA A 949 -34.10 -45.32 -3.06
CA ALA A 949 -33.70 -44.26 -3.98
C ALA A 949 -34.92 -43.49 -4.52
N ARG A 950 -34.78 -42.17 -4.69
CA ARG A 950 -35.83 -41.29 -5.21
C ARG A 950 -35.28 -40.36 -6.28
N LEU A 951 -36.15 -39.97 -7.20
CA LEU A 951 -35.96 -38.83 -8.11
C LEU A 951 -37.07 -37.83 -7.80
N THR A 952 -36.71 -36.63 -7.35
CA THR A 952 -37.65 -35.61 -6.86
C THR A 952 -37.58 -34.35 -7.72
N SER A 953 -38.73 -33.77 -8.06
CA SER A 953 -38.85 -32.52 -8.79
C SER A 953 -38.73 -31.34 -7.84
N VAL A 954 -37.65 -30.55 -7.99
CA VAL A 954 -37.32 -29.41 -7.13
C VAL A 954 -37.37 -28.12 -7.95
N ILE A 955 -37.83 -27.02 -7.34
CA ILE A 955 -37.77 -25.67 -7.93
C ILE A 955 -36.59 -24.90 -7.33
N ASN A 956 -35.75 -24.28 -8.17
CA ASN A 956 -34.54 -23.60 -7.67
C ASN A 956 -34.84 -22.27 -6.94
N ALA A 957 -35.97 -21.62 -7.25
CA ALA A 957 -36.36 -20.34 -6.71
C ALA A 957 -37.89 -20.30 -6.48
N LEU A 958 -38.35 -20.80 -5.32
CA LEU A 958 -39.78 -20.87 -4.98
C LEU A 958 -40.51 -19.52 -5.15
N ARG A 959 -39.85 -18.39 -4.85
CA ARG A 959 -40.39 -17.03 -5.01
C ARG A 959 -40.56 -16.58 -6.46
N ALA A 960 -39.89 -17.20 -7.42
CA ALA A 960 -40.03 -16.88 -8.86
C ALA A 960 -41.24 -17.59 -9.50
N GLY A 961 -41.80 -18.60 -8.82
CA GLY A 961 -42.90 -19.42 -9.32
C GLY A 961 -42.49 -20.39 -10.43
N GLU A 962 -43.40 -21.31 -10.75
CA GLU A 962 -43.18 -22.41 -11.71
C GLU A 962 -42.79 -21.95 -13.12
N PRO A 963 -42.00 -22.75 -13.87
CA PRO A 963 -41.73 -22.50 -15.29
C PRO A 963 -43.01 -22.23 -16.10
N GLU A 964 -42.89 -21.42 -17.15
CA GLU A 964 -43.99 -21.15 -18.06
C GLU A 964 -44.45 -22.45 -18.76
N GLY A 965 -45.73 -22.80 -18.67
CA GLY A 965 -46.25 -24.09 -19.14
C GLY A 965 -45.88 -25.31 -18.27
N TRP A 966 -45.49 -25.13 -17.01
CA TRP A 966 -45.33 -26.27 -16.09
C TRP A 966 -46.68 -26.90 -15.73
N THR A 967 -46.80 -28.21 -15.92
CA THR A 967 -48.04 -28.99 -15.85
C THR A 967 -47.98 -30.15 -14.85
N GLY A 968 -46.91 -30.21 -14.05
CA GLY A 968 -46.55 -31.40 -13.26
C GLY A 968 -45.20 -31.99 -13.69
N ALA A 969 -44.65 -32.90 -12.86
CA ALA A 969 -43.32 -33.48 -13.09
C ALA A 969 -43.35 -34.70 -14.02
N PHE A 970 -44.48 -35.41 -14.11
CA PHE A 970 -44.62 -36.64 -14.90
C PHE A 970 -45.56 -36.46 -16.10
N GLY A 971 -45.42 -37.35 -17.09
CA GLY A 971 -46.29 -37.41 -18.26
C GLY A 971 -46.08 -38.67 -19.10
N GLU A 972 -46.90 -38.81 -20.14
CA GLU A 972 -46.85 -39.92 -21.08
C GLU A 972 -46.78 -39.38 -22.53
N GLU A 973 -45.96 -40.00 -23.37
CA GLU A 973 -45.81 -39.67 -24.79
C GLU A 973 -45.86 -40.96 -25.62
N GLY A 974 -47.00 -41.21 -26.26
CA GLY A 974 -47.29 -42.52 -26.84
C GLY A 974 -47.31 -43.58 -25.73
N ASN A 975 -46.45 -44.59 -25.83
CA ASN A 975 -46.27 -45.62 -24.80
C ASN A 975 -45.15 -45.30 -23.78
N ILE A 976 -44.49 -44.14 -23.90
CA ILE A 976 -43.31 -43.78 -23.09
C ILE A 976 -43.74 -42.91 -21.90
N ARG A 977 -43.61 -43.43 -20.68
CA ARG A 977 -43.70 -42.65 -19.44
C ARG A 977 -42.42 -41.85 -19.22
N TYR A 978 -42.53 -40.61 -18.72
CA TYR A 978 -41.37 -39.77 -18.45
C TYR A 978 -41.53 -38.88 -17.21
N MET A 979 -40.40 -38.46 -16.65
CA MET A 979 -40.28 -37.33 -15.72
C MET A 979 -39.60 -36.17 -16.43
N LYS A 980 -39.98 -34.92 -16.17
CA LYS A 980 -39.38 -33.73 -16.82
C LYS A 980 -38.66 -32.78 -15.86
N ALA A 981 -37.53 -32.25 -16.31
CA ALA A 981 -36.97 -30.98 -15.87
C ALA A 981 -37.30 -29.91 -16.93
N GLN A 982 -37.57 -28.69 -16.48
CA GLN A 982 -38.00 -27.59 -17.35
C GLN A 982 -37.36 -26.28 -16.90
N ALA A 983 -36.62 -25.65 -17.80
CA ALA A 983 -36.04 -24.34 -17.54
C ALA A 983 -37.14 -23.27 -17.48
N GLY A 984 -37.22 -22.54 -16.37
CA GLY A 984 -37.94 -21.27 -16.31
C GLY A 984 -37.30 -20.24 -17.23
N GLU A 985 -38.14 -19.52 -17.96
CA GLU A 985 -37.80 -18.35 -18.78
C GLU A 985 -38.55 -17.13 -18.22
N ASN A 986 -38.37 -15.93 -18.79
CA ASN A 986 -39.13 -14.72 -18.40
C ASN A 986 -39.11 -14.37 -16.89
N GLY A 987 -38.05 -14.76 -16.17
CA GLY A 987 -37.88 -14.54 -14.72
C GLY A 987 -38.53 -15.59 -13.81
N ARG A 988 -39.05 -16.69 -14.37
CA ARG A 988 -39.61 -17.83 -13.62
C ARG A 988 -38.52 -18.79 -13.12
N GLY A 989 -38.81 -19.55 -12.07
CA GLY A 989 -37.88 -20.55 -11.52
C GLY A 989 -37.68 -21.74 -12.46
N HIS A 990 -36.52 -22.38 -12.40
CA HIS A 990 -36.27 -23.66 -13.09
C HIS A 990 -36.76 -24.83 -12.23
N ARG A 991 -37.50 -25.76 -12.84
CA ARG A 991 -37.81 -27.08 -12.27
C ARG A 991 -36.75 -28.08 -12.73
N TYR A 992 -36.13 -28.77 -11.78
CA TYR A 992 -35.08 -29.75 -12.03
C TYR A 992 -35.38 -31.05 -11.29
N ILE A 993 -34.71 -32.13 -11.68
CA ILE A 993 -34.83 -33.42 -10.98
C ILE A 993 -33.55 -33.61 -10.15
N GLU A 994 -33.70 -34.01 -8.89
CA GLU A 994 -32.61 -34.31 -7.97
C GLU A 994 -32.82 -35.71 -7.37
N SER A 995 -31.77 -36.52 -7.29
CA SER A 995 -31.84 -37.83 -6.65
C SER A 995 -31.56 -37.77 -5.14
N SER A 996 -32.13 -38.71 -4.39
CA SER A 996 -31.70 -39.07 -3.04
C SER A 996 -31.65 -40.60 -2.90
N GLY A 997 -30.97 -41.11 -1.88
CA GLY A 997 -30.79 -42.56 -1.70
C GLY A 997 -29.91 -43.24 -2.76
N VAL A 998 -29.05 -42.48 -3.45
CA VAL A 998 -28.03 -43.00 -4.38
C VAL A 998 -26.73 -42.23 -4.21
N SER A 999 -25.62 -42.94 -4.00
CA SER A 999 -24.28 -42.34 -3.91
C SER A 999 -23.22 -43.28 -4.49
N ALA A 1000 -22.02 -42.77 -4.75
CA ALA A 1000 -20.85 -43.57 -5.11
C ALA A 1000 -19.61 -43.03 -4.38
N ALA A 1001 -18.69 -43.93 -4.03
CA ALA A 1001 -17.34 -43.54 -3.62
C ALA A 1001 -16.44 -43.33 -4.85
N THR A 1002 -15.34 -42.61 -4.70
CA THR A 1002 -14.32 -42.48 -5.75
C THR A 1002 -13.75 -43.87 -6.06
N GLY A 1003 -13.72 -44.25 -7.34
CA GLY A 1003 -13.26 -45.58 -7.74
C GLY A 1003 -14.35 -46.66 -7.75
N THR A 1004 -15.59 -46.37 -7.34
CA THR A 1004 -16.74 -47.27 -7.57
C THR A 1004 -17.17 -47.18 -9.04
N PRO A 1005 -17.02 -48.25 -9.86
CA PRO A 1005 -17.48 -48.23 -11.24
C PRO A 1005 -19.00 -48.04 -11.24
N THR A 1006 -19.44 -46.94 -11.85
CA THR A 1006 -20.85 -46.57 -11.96
C THR A 1006 -21.19 -46.31 -13.43
N THR A 1007 -22.39 -46.62 -13.86
CA THR A 1007 -22.89 -46.23 -15.20
C THR A 1007 -24.36 -45.86 -15.11
N VAL A 1008 -24.69 -44.67 -15.61
CA VAL A 1008 -26.06 -44.20 -15.74
C VAL A 1008 -26.55 -44.46 -17.16
N ILE A 1009 -27.67 -45.16 -17.27
CA ILE A 1009 -28.42 -45.39 -18.50
C ILE A 1009 -29.60 -44.42 -18.46
N MET A 1010 -29.62 -43.48 -19.41
CA MET A 1010 -30.55 -42.36 -19.44
C MET A 1010 -31.24 -42.30 -20.81
N PRO A 1011 -32.45 -42.84 -20.96
CA PRO A 1011 -33.35 -42.45 -22.04
C PRO A 1011 -33.74 -41.00 -21.83
N PHE A 1012 -33.45 -40.11 -22.79
CA PHE A 1012 -33.73 -38.67 -22.68
C PHE A 1012 -34.25 -38.07 -23.98
N LYS A 1013 -35.01 -36.99 -23.83
CA LYS A 1013 -35.50 -36.16 -24.93
C LYS A 1013 -35.30 -34.68 -24.56
N LEU A 1014 -34.61 -33.94 -25.42
CA LEU A 1014 -34.27 -32.53 -25.19
C LEU A 1014 -35.15 -31.60 -26.02
N GLU A 1015 -35.72 -30.58 -25.36
CA GLU A 1015 -36.49 -29.54 -26.03
C GLU A 1015 -35.63 -28.31 -26.38
N LYS A 1016 -36.09 -27.52 -27.34
CA LYS A 1016 -35.46 -26.24 -27.72
C LYS A 1016 -35.92 -25.13 -26.76
N GLY A 1017 -35.17 -24.90 -25.68
CA GLY A 1017 -35.45 -23.86 -24.69
C GLY A 1017 -34.49 -23.86 -23.48
N GLY A 1018 -34.56 -22.81 -22.68
CA GLY A 1018 -33.71 -22.56 -21.51
C GLY A 1018 -32.48 -21.69 -21.78
N THR A 1019 -31.52 -21.72 -20.86
CA THR A 1019 -30.44 -20.71 -20.80
C THR A 1019 -29.47 -20.75 -22.00
N PRO A 1020 -29.00 -19.61 -22.54
CA PRO A 1020 -28.05 -19.59 -23.66
C PRO A 1020 -26.75 -20.37 -23.42
N GLY A 1021 -26.13 -20.88 -24.49
CA GLY A 1021 -24.84 -21.57 -24.44
C GLY A 1021 -24.93 -23.06 -24.07
N ALA A 1022 -24.07 -23.51 -23.15
CA ALA A 1022 -23.98 -24.90 -22.69
C ALA A 1022 -24.52 -25.04 -21.27
N ALA A 1023 -25.32 -26.09 -21.01
CA ALA A 1023 -25.93 -26.32 -19.71
C ALA A 1023 -26.15 -27.83 -19.46
N PHE A 1024 -26.23 -28.21 -18.19
CA PHE A 1024 -26.28 -29.62 -17.77
C PHE A 1024 -27.63 -30.28 -18.01
N ILE A 1025 -27.61 -31.52 -18.51
CA ILE A 1025 -28.78 -32.40 -18.62
C ILE A 1025 -28.69 -33.61 -17.68
N LEU A 1026 -27.48 -34.05 -17.34
CA LEU A 1026 -27.20 -35.06 -16.31
C LEU A 1026 -25.94 -34.64 -15.56
N LEU A 1027 -25.96 -34.63 -14.23
CA LEU A 1027 -24.88 -34.07 -13.42
C LEU A 1027 -24.69 -34.87 -12.12
N PRO A 1028 -23.60 -35.62 -11.94
CA PRO A 1028 -23.23 -36.11 -10.62
C PRO A 1028 -22.83 -34.90 -9.76
N MET A 1029 -23.14 -34.96 -8.46
CA MET A 1029 -22.95 -33.86 -7.51
C MET A 1029 -22.28 -34.36 -6.24
N THR A 1030 -21.59 -33.46 -5.53
CA THR A 1030 -21.14 -33.68 -4.15
C THR A 1030 -21.52 -32.44 -3.35
N GLY A 1031 -22.49 -32.58 -2.45
CA GLY A 1031 -23.20 -31.46 -1.85
C GLY A 1031 -23.83 -30.57 -2.91
N GLU A 1032 -23.40 -29.32 -2.97
CA GLU A 1032 -23.82 -28.35 -4.00
C GLU A 1032 -22.73 -28.09 -5.06
N SER A 1033 -21.64 -28.87 -5.09
CA SER A 1033 -20.64 -28.82 -6.16
C SER A 1033 -20.93 -29.88 -7.26
N PRO A 1034 -20.89 -29.50 -8.55
CA PRO A 1034 -20.82 -30.45 -9.65
C PRO A 1034 -19.58 -31.36 -9.58
N ALA A 1035 -19.77 -32.66 -9.78
CA ALA A 1035 -18.70 -33.65 -9.86
C ALA A 1035 -18.29 -33.94 -11.33
N VAL A 1036 -17.12 -34.55 -11.52
CA VAL A 1036 -16.60 -34.92 -12.84
C VAL A 1036 -17.45 -36.04 -13.45
N GLY A 1037 -17.85 -35.89 -14.71
CA GLY A 1037 -18.61 -36.89 -15.47
C GLY A 1037 -19.96 -36.40 -16.02
N GLY A 1038 -20.40 -35.20 -15.64
CA GLY A 1038 -21.66 -34.62 -16.11
C GLY A 1038 -21.76 -34.43 -17.62
N VAL A 1039 -22.98 -34.51 -18.14
CA VAL A 1039 -23.34 -34.30 -19.54
C VAL A 1039 -23.93 -32.90 -19.72
N THR A 1040 -23.34 -32.10 -20.61
CA THR A 1040 -23.85 -30.77 -21.00
C THR A 1040 -24.33 -30.75 -22.45
N ALA A 1041 -25.50 -30.17 -22.66
CA ALA A 1041 -26.07 -29.90 -23.98
C ALA A 1041 -25.89 -28.42 -24.39
N THR A 1042 -25.34 -28.20 -25.58
CA THR A 1042 -25.16 -26.88 -26.19
C THR A 1042 -26.10 -26.73 -27.38
N HIS A 1043 -26.89 -25.66 -27.40
CA HIS A 1043 -27.84 -25.40 -28.47
C HIS A 1043 -27.13 -25.05 -29.79
N GLY A 1044 -27.49 -25.76 -30.86
CA GLY A 1044 -27.25 -25.38 -32.25
C GLY A 1044 -28.56 -25.03 -32.97
N GLU A 1045 -28.44 -24.70 -34.26
CA GLU A 1045 -29.52 -24.18 -35.11
C GLU A 1045 -30.67 -25.20 -35.28
N ASN A 1046 -30.33 -26.39 -35.78
CA ASN A 1046 -31.26 -27.49 -36.10
C ASN A 1046 -31.17 -28.69 -35.13
N GLY A 1047 -30.36 -28.59 -34.08
CA GLY A 1047 -30.13 -29.66 -33.10
C GLY A 1047 -29.25 -29.18 -31.96
N PHE A 1048 -28.83 -30.09 -31.08
CA PHE A 1048 -27.91 -29.81 -29.97
C PHE A 1048 -26.66 -30.69 -30.03
N THR A 1049 -25.55 -30.20 -29.48
CA THR A 1049 -24.32 -30.99 -29.33
C THR A 1049 -24.11 -31.38 -27.88
N LEU A 1050 -23.46 -32.53 -27.64
CA LEU A 1050 -23.22 -33.07 -26.30
C LEU A 1050 -21.74 -33.14 -25.96
N ARG A 1051 -21.40 -32.71 -24.74
CA ARG A 1051 -20.12 -33.00 -24.08
C ARG A 1051 -20.40 -33.93 -22.90
N MET A 1052 -19.68 -35.04 -22.84
CA MET A 1052 -19.80 -36.13 -21.88
C MET A 1052 -18.45 -36.89 -21.77
N PRO A 1053 -18.29 -37.87 -20.87
CA PRO A 1053 -17.07 -38.69 -20.77
C PRO A 1053 -16.69 -39.37 -22.09
N GLU A 1054 -15.40 -39.63 -22.30
CA GLU A 1054 -14.84 -40.16 -23.54
C GLU A 1054 -15.40 -41.53 -23.96
N ASN A 1055 -15.71 -42.38 -22.97
CA ASN A 1055 -16.30 -43.72 -23.18
C ASN A 1055 -17.84 -43.73 -23.14
N ALA A 1056 -18.50 -42.57 -23.10
CA ALA A 1056 -19.96 -42.49 -23.09
C ALA A 1056 -20.54 -42.64 -24.51
N THR A 1057 -21.62 -43.42 -24.63
CA THR A 1057 -22.32 -43.64 -25.90
C THR A 1057 -23.69 -42.99 -25.90
N VAL A 1058 -24.12 -42.49 -27.05
CA VAL A 1058 -25.52 -42.15 -27.33
C VAL A 1058 -25.98 -43.01 -28.51
N ASP A 1059 -27.13 -43.66 -28.37
CA ASP A 1059 -27.72 -44.54 -29.39
C ASP A 1059 -26.73 -45.60 -29.89
N GLY A 1060 -25.99 -46.19 -28.95
CA GLY A 1060 -24.97 -47.23 -29.18
C GLY A 1060 -23.63 -46.72 -29.71
N LYS A 1061 -23.51 -45.44 -30.08
CA LYS A 1061 -22.32 -44.85 -30.72
C LYS A 1061 -21.58 -43.94 -29.74
N VAL A 1062 -20.25 -44.08 -29.67
CA VAL A 1062 -19.40 -43.21 -28.81
C VAL A 1062 -19.58 -41.75 -29.22
N ASN A 1063 -19.93 -40.89 -28.27
CA ASN A 1063 -20.17 -39.47 -28.55
C ASN A 1063 -18.86 -38.71 -28.78
N ARG A 1064 -18.65 -38.21 -30.00
CA ARG A 1064 -17.47 -37.40 -30.35
C ARG A 1064 -17.82 -35.91 -30.40
N VAL A 1065 -16.81 -35.08 -30.17
CA VAL A 1065 -16.96 -33.61 -30.22
C VAL A 1065 -17.39 -33.20 -31.63
N GLY A 1066 -18.59 -32.62 -31.75
CA GLY A 1066 -19.23 -32.24 -33.01
C GLY A 1066 -20.46 -33.06 -33.38
N ASN A 1067 -20.70 -34.22 -32.73
CA ASN A 1067 -21.94 -34.97 -32.88
C ASN A 1067 -23.14 -34.06 -32.54
N THR A 1068 -24.13 -34.02 -33.45
CA THR A 1068 -25.34 -33.20 -33.33
C THR A 1068 -26.58 -34.09 -33.31
N TYR A 1069 -27.47 -33.84 -32.38
CA TYR A 1069 -28.67 -34.61 -32.07
C TYR A 1069 -29.93 -33.74 -32.26
N ALA A 1070 -31.06 -34.34 -32.67
CA ALA A 1070 -32.27 -33.59 -33.01
C ALA A 1070 -33.07 -33.18 -31.76
N TYR A 1071 -33.63 -31.97 -31.77
CA TYR A 1071 -34.60 -31.58 -30.73
C TYR A 1071 -35.90 -32.37 -30.87
N GLY A 1072 -36.52 -32.74 -29.76
CA GLY A 1072 -37.82 -33.41 -29.75
C GLY A 1072 -37.77 -34.90 -30.08
N GLU A 1073 -36.61 -35.49 -30.36
CA GLU A 1073 -36.42 -36.93 -30.51
C GLU A 1073 -35.98 -37.58 -29.19
N TRP A 1074 -36.16 -38.91 -29.08
CA TRP A 1074 -35.68 -39.71 -27.96
C TRP A 1074 -34.31 -40.31 -28.28
N HIS A 1075 -33.39 -40.21 -27.33
CA HIS A 1075 -32.03 -40.74 -27.39
C HIS A 1075 -31.73 -41.55 -26.12
N ILE A 1076 -30.80 -42.50 -26.17
CA ILE A 1076 -30.35 -43.26 -24.99
C ILE A 1076 -28.86 -43.00 -24.78
N ALA A 1077 -28.54 -42.26 -23.71
CA ALA A 1077 -27.18 -42.09 -23.24
C ALA A 1077 -26.80 -43.22 -22.26
N VAL A 1078 -25.61 -43.79 -22.42
CA VAL A 1078 -24.96 -44.68 -21.45
C VAL A 1078 -23.68 -44.01 -21.02
N VAL A 1079 -23.65 -43.56 -19.76
CA VAL A 1079 -22.65 -42.62 -19.23
C VAL A 1079 -21.86 -43.26 -18.10
N PRO A 1080 -20.62 -43.72 -18.33
CA PRO A 1080 -19.78 -44.30 -17.29
C PRO A 1080 -19.15 -43.21 -16.42
N TRP A 1081 -19.14 -43.45 -15.11
CA TRP A 1081 -18.52 -42.61 -14.07
C TRP A 1081 -17.62 -43.45 -13.16
N ASN A 1082 -16.55 -42.83 -12.66
CA ASN A 1082 -15.68 -43.39 -11.62
C ASN A 1082 -15.44 -42.39 -10.47
N THR A 1083 -16.27 -41.36 -10.41
CA THR A 1083 -16.20 -40.21 -9.52
C THR A 1083 -17.15 -40.40 -8.35
N ALA A 1084 -16.77 -39.96 -7.15
CA ALA A 1084 -17.72 -39.87 -6.05
C ALA A 1084 -18.90 -38.94 -6.37
N PHE A 1085 -20.08 -39.28 -5.86
CA PHE A 1085 -21.24 -38.40 -5.83
C PHE A 1085 -22.18 -38.78 -4.67
N ASP A 1086 -22.91 -37.81 -4.13
CA ASP A 1086 -23.95 -38.01 -3.09
C ASP A 1086 -25.38 -37.81 -3.63
N LYS A 1087 -25.50 -37.20 -4.81
CA LYS A 1087 -26.75 -37.08 -5.57
C LYS A 1087 -26.47 -36.92 -7.07
N ILE A 1088 -27.53 -37.04 -7.88
CA ILE A 1088 -27.55 -36.76 -9.32
C ILE A 1088 -28.59 -35.66 -9.57
N ARG A 1089 -28.20 -34.64 -10.32
CA ARG A 1089 -29.04 -33.48 -10.70
C ARG A 1089 -29.24 -33.46 -12.21
N ILE A 1090 -30.47 -33.20 -12.67
CA ILE A 1090 -30.88 -33.30 -14.08
C ILE A 1090 -31.60 -32.00 -14.48
N GLY A 1091 -31.14 -31.39 -15.58
CA GLY A 1091 -31.71 -30.19 -16.19
C GLY A 1091 -31.29 -28.83 -15.62
N THR A 1092 -30.47 -28.75 -14.56
CA THR A 1092 -29.95 -27.46 -14.06
C THR A 1092 -28.58 -27.56 -13.38
N SER A 1093 -27.91 -26.42 -13.21
CA SER A 1093 -26.78 -26.25 -12.28
C SER A 1093 -26.80 -24.85 -11.65
N HIS A 1094 -26.93 -24.80 -10.32
CA HIS A 1094 -26.97 -23.55 -9.54
C HIS A 1094 -25.62 -22.81 -9.57
N VAL A 1095 -24.50 -23.53 -9.69
CA VAL A 1095 -23.14 -22.96 -9.76
C VAL A 1095 -22.92 -22.16 -11.05
N ALA A 1096 -23.60 -22.53 -12.14
CA ALA A 1096 -23.54 -21.81 -13.41
C ALA A 1096 -24.78 -20.92 -13.66
N ASN A 1097 -25.83 -21.05 -12.84
CA ASN A 1097 -27.17 -20.50 -13.07
C ASN A 1097 -27.72 -20.82 -14.47
N THR A 1098 -27.59 -22.09 -14.89
CA THR A 1098 -27.99 -22.58 -16.22
C THR A 1098 -29.00 -23.72 -16.13
N GLY A 1099 -30.01 -23.72 -17.01
CA GLY A 1099 -31.02 -24.78 -17.11
C GLY A 1099 -31.38 -25.19 -18.54
N ARG A 1100 -31.83 -26.44 -18.70
CA ARG A 1100 -32.32 -27.08 -19.94
C ARG A 1100 -33.68 -27.73 -19.68
N THR A 1101 -34.54 -27.71 -20.69
CA THR A 1101 -35.77 -28.52 -20.67
C THR A 1101 -35.49 -29.91 -21.23
N VAL A 1102 -35.60 -30.94 -20.38
CA VAL A 1102 -35.24 -32.32 -20.68
C VAL A 1102 -36.23 -33.29 -20.02
N ARG A 1103 -36.69 -34.28 -20.79
CA ARG A 1103 -37.49 -35.41 -20.30
C ARG A 1103 -36.55 -36.60 -20.08
N ILE A 1104 -36.73 -37.36 -19.00
CA ILE A 1104 -36.11 -38.67 -18.79
C ILE A 1104 -37.18 -39.75 -18.86
N GLY A 1105 -36.94 -40.78 -19.67
CA GLY A 1105 -37.90 -41.86 -19.94
C GLY A 1105 -37.84 -42.98 -18.91
N ALA A 1106 -38.94 -43.71 -18.76
CA ALA A 1106 -39.00 -44.93 -17.97
C ALA A 1106 -37.95 -45.94 -18.48
N GLY A 1107 -37.12 -46.45 -17.56
CA GLY A 1107 -35.89 -47.15 -17.91
C GLY A 1107 -34.61 -46.36 -17.60
N PHE A 1108 -34.71 -45.15 -17.03
CA PHE A 1108 -33.58 -44.52 -16.33
C PHE A 1108 -33.05 -45.46 -15.24
N GLU A 1109 -31.78 -45.84 -15.33
CA GLU A 1109 -31.19 -46.91 -14.53
C GLU A 1109 -29.74 -46.56 -14.12
N ILE A 1110 -29.39 -46.81 -12.87
CA ILE A 1110 -28.07 -46.55 -12.29
C ILE A 1110 -27.48 -47.90 -11.90
N VAL A 1111 -26.37 -48.27 -12.52
CA VAL A 1111 -25.67 -49.54 -12.30
C VAL A 1111 -24.34 -49.28 -11.61
N GLN A 1112 -24.01 -50.05 -10.56
CA GLN A 1112 -22.80 -49.91 -9.76
C GLN A 1112 -22.16 -51.27 -9.47
N GLY A 1113 -20.82 -51.31 -9.34
CA GLY A 1113 -20.09 -52.56 -9.15
C GLY A 1113 -19.73 -53.19 -10.50
N ASP A 1114 -20.30 -54.36 -10.83
CA ASP A 1114 -20.20 -54.89 -12.20
C ASP A 1114 -21.06 -54.07 -13.18
N VAL A 1115 -20.42 -53.17 -13.92
CA VAL A 1115 -21.04 -52.35 -14.97
C VAL A 1115 -20.94 -52.99 -16.37
N SER A 1116 -20.39 -54.20 -16.52
CA SER A 1116 -20.10 -54.82 -17.83
C SER A 1116 -21.34 -54.96 -18.73
N LYS A 1117 -22.52 -55.13 -18.13
CA LYS A 1117 -23.80 -55.30 -18.84
C LYS A 1117 -24.50 -53.99 -19.18
N ALA A 1118 -24.00 -52.83 -18.74
CA ALA A 1118 -24.70 -51.55 -18.89
C ALA A 1118 -24.94 -51.14 -20.35
N ALA A 1119 -23.99 -51.43 -21.24
CA ALA A 1119 -24.16 -51.21 -22.69
C ALA A 1119 -25.31 -52.05 -23.28
N ASN A 1120 -25.39 -53.34 -22.89
CA ASN A 1120 -26.44 -54.26 -23.35
C ASN A 1120 -27.83 -53.82 -22.84
N LYS A 1121 -27.90 -53.33 -21.60
CA LYS A 1121 -29.13 -52.74 -21.04
C LYS A 1121 -29.57 -51.47 -21.80
N GLY A 1122 -28.63 -50.61 -22.17
CA GLY A 1122 -28.89 -49.44 -23.01
C GLY A 1122 -29.41 -49.84 -24.41
N ALA A 1123 -28.79 -50.83 -25.05
CA ALA A 1123 -29.23 -51.38 -26.33
C ALA A 1123 -30.65 -51.97 -26.26
N ALA A 1124 -30.97 -52.73 -25.20
CA ALA A 1124 -32.30 -53.31 -25.01
C ALA A 1124 -33.44 -52.28 -24.88
N LEU A 1125 -33.13 -51.04 -24.47
CA LEU A 1125 -34.11 -49.96 -24.38
C LEU A 1125 -34.42 -49.31 -25.75
N MET A 1126 -33.51 -49.38 -26.73
CA MET A 1126 -33.66 -48.69 -28.04
C MET A 1126 -34.96 -49.08 -28.75
N THR A 1127 -35.26 -50.37 -28.81
CA THR A 1127 -36.49 -50.93 -29.40
C THR A 1127 -37.76 -50.40 -28.75
N GLY A 1128 -37.74 -50.16 -27.43
CA GLY A 1128 -38.88 -49.62 -26.68
C GLY A 1128 -39.12 -48.11 -26.90
N PHE A 1129 -38.08 -47.39 -27.30
CA PHE A 1129 -38.14 -45.94 -27.61
C PHE A 1129 -38.23 -45.65 -29.12
N GLY A 1130 -38.33 -46.68 -29.97
CA GLY A 1130 -38.39 -46.54 -31.43
C GLY A 1130 -37.06 -46.18 -32.10
N ILE A 1131 -35.95 -46.27 -31.36
CA ILE A 1131 -34.61 -45.94 -31.85
C ILE A 1131 -34.06 -47.14 -32.63
N ALA A 1132 -33.62 -46.91 -33.88
CA ALA A 1132 -33.02 -47.94 -34.70
C ALA A 1132 -31.66 -48.38 -34.11
N ALA A 1133 -31.43 -49.69 -34.00
CA ALA A 1133 -30.15 -50.24 -33.58
C ALA A 1133 -29.02 -49.85 -34.54
N ALA A 1134 -27.85 -49.58 -33.96
CA ALA A 1134 -26.68 -48.96 -34.59
C ALA A 1134 -25.78 -49.90 -35.39
#